data_AF-A0A973R7F3-F1
#
_entry.id   AF-A0A973R7F3-F1
#
_cell.length_a   1.000
_cell.length_b   1.000
_cell.length_c   1.000
_cell.angle_alpha   90.00
_cell.angle_beta   90.00
_cell.angle_gamma   90.00
#
_symmetry.space_group_name_H-M   'P 1'
#
loop_
_entity.id
_entity.type
_entity.pdbx_description
1 polymer ?
#
loop_
_entity_poly.entity_id
_entity_poly.type
_entity_poly.pdbx_seq_one_letter_code
_entity_poly.pdbx_strand_id
1 'polypeptide(L)'
;MSAETSVPRPRESDVDVSDSALFKGMLSEAEFAFAFFDGDGRVQRVNDVFSDVVNVPAERLVGRSPVEVLAADLSQIITHAVQAVIESDAPVTEGRVRVRTAEGDTRHWSLSFSPVHDEAGELRAIALVGLDVTESRQTEEALRRSEERYRSLVEAQSQLVWITSPTGAVVEDAPQWRAITGQGLEEYLANGWLEVVHPEERQQTEEAWREALRGRTMFEWNYRVRTRASGYRHFEVRAVPIIRHGRVVEWVGANTDVTPQREAEEMRGRLTDQLGAAALRTARLQGATAQLAEALTVEQVVQVIIDVGRTALAADRSAVALLDTDRAALKLVNGEGIPEVPGAGDEIPLSHSNVMTMAVNSRRPVFAESPESLKAQLLEAGDDEEVLAGFISHGDERAWVGLPLLAAGRALGALRFSFTRPQKISQEDGVFLEALAGQCALAVERATLFEREHRTAETLQRSLLPDRLPVVKGLVLAQRFRSGSRHVQVGGDWYDAFVLQDGRVAAVVGDVMGKGVKAAAGMGRIRNAMRALALTNPPPAAVLTGLDRVFEATEEEEQVTTLAYMVVEPVTGEGTLAMAGHPPPVLVSPQGTAILCDAEPGTPLGWPTSRRQFRFVVPPGHTAVLYSDGLVENRKRGLDAGLAEICSVVTEAPPEVVSSPHMLLDFLVDRMLSGYEQDDDVTALAIHVPPATKSD
;
A
#
# COMPACT_ATOMS: atom_id res chain seq x y z
N MET A 1 18.29 -104.09 46.31
CA MET A 1 18.02 -105.42 45.73
C MET A 1 16.57 -105.46 45.28
N SER A 2 16.34 -105.56 43.97
CA SER A 2 15.11 -106.00 43.27
C SER A 2 15.19 -105.35 41.90
N ALA A 3 15.57 -106.07 40.85
CA ALA A 3 14.90 -107.19 40.18
C ALA A 3 14.42 -106.65 38.82
N GLU A 4 15.13 -107.07 37.78
CA GLU A 4 14.65 -107.07 36.40
C GLU A 4 13.26 -107.69 36.36
N THR A 5 12.33 -107.12 35.60
CA THR A 5 11.43 -107.91 34.75
C THR A 5 10.64 -107.06 33.77
N SER A 6 10.79 -107.42 32.49
CA SER A 6 9.70 -107.66 31.55
C SER A 6 8.87 -106.45 31.08
N VAL A 7 9.31 -105.88 29.97
CA VAL A 7 8.47 -105.14 29.01
C VAL A 7 7.26 -105.99 28.61
N PRO A 8 6.01 -105.55 28.81
CA PRO A 8 4.86 -106.16 28.17
C PRO A 8 4.79 -105.67 26.72
N ARG A 9 4.77 -106.60 25.76
CA ARG A 9 4.42 -106.30 24.37
C ARG A 9 3.02 -105.66 24.32
N PRO A 10 2.75 -104.70 23.42
CA PRO A 10 1.40 -104.20 23.24
C PRO A 10 0.51 -105.37 22.81
N ARG A 11 -0.58 -105.56 23.53
CA ARG A 11 -1.71 -106.38 23.09
C ARG A 11 -2.26 -105.71 21.84
N GLU A 12 -2.09 -106.36 20.69
CA GLU A 12 -2.99 -106.20 19.55
C GLU A 12 -4.39 -106.40 20.11
N SER A 13 -5.10 -105.27 20.29
CA SER A 13 -6.52 -105.30 20.55
C SER A 13 -7.16 -105.34 19.19
N ASP A 14 -7.69 -106.51 18.86
CA ASP A 14 -8.63 -106.76 17.77
C ASP A 14 -9.82 -105.80 17.91
N VAL A 15 -9.64 -104.56 17.48
CA VAL A 15 -10.75 -103.68 17.10
C VAL A 15 -10.99 -104.02 15.64
N ASP A 16 -11.85 -105.00 15.44
CA ASP A 16 -12.41 -105.31 14.14
C ASP A 16 -13.15 -104.04 13.65
N VAL A 17 -12.55 -103.32 12.68
CA VAL A 17 -13.08 -102.09 12.07
C VAL A 17 -14.35 -102.36 11.24
N SER A 18 -14.90 -103.59 11.30
CA SER A 18 -16.23 -103.91 10.78
C SER A 18 -17.40 -103.37 11.65
N ASP A 19 -17.13 -102.71 12.78
CA ASP A 19 -18.16 -102.19 13.69
C ASP A 19 -18.81 -100.88 13.16
N SER A 20 -19.85 -101.06 12.33
CA SER A 20 -20.60 -100.00 11.63
C SER A 20 -21.13 -98.86 12.53
N ALA A 21 -21.17 -99.03 13.86
CA ALA A 21 -21.63 -98.02 14.81
C ALA A 21 -20.58 -96.93 15.10
N LEU A 22 -19.29 -97.28 15.26
CA LEU A 22 -18.21 -96.34 15.54
C LEU A 22 -17.93 -95.43 14.34
N PHE A 23 -17.89 -96.03 13.13
CA PHE A 23 -17.74 -95.28 11.89
C PHE A 23 -18.91 -94.32 11.65
N LYS A 24 -20.13 -94.73 12.02
CA LYS A 24 -21.31 -93.86 11.91
C LYS A 24 -21.26 -92.68 12.90
N GLY A 25 -20.77 -92.89 14.12
CA GLY A 25 -20.60 -91.83 15.13
C GLY A 25 -19.54 -90.79 14.75
N MET A 26 -18.38 -91.24 14.25
CA MET A 26 -17.30 -90.35 13.82
C MET A 26 -17.72 -89.44 12.65
N LEU A 27 -18.51 -89.96 11.71
CA LEU A 27 -19.02 -89.18 10.58
C LEU A 27 -20.08 -88.14 11.00
N SER A 28 -20.89 -88.42 12.02
CA SER A 28 -21.92 -87.49 12.49
C SER A 28 -21.40 -86.34 13.35
N GLU A 29 -20.28 -86.52 14.06
CA GLU A 29 -19.71 -85.47 14.93
C GLU A 29 -18.59 -84.64 14.26
N ALA A 30 -18.23 -84.95 13.01
CA ALA A 30 -17.18 -84.23 12.30
C ALA A 30 -17.60 -82.81 11.92
N GLU A 31 -16.81 -81.80 12.30
CA GLU A 31 -17.03 -80.37 11.94
C GLU A 31 -16.59 -80.01 10.51
N PHE A 32 -16.18 -81.00 9.71
CA PHE A 32 -15.81 -80.84 8.31
C PHE A 32 -16.82 -81.50 7.38
N ALA A 33 -16.99 -80.94 6.20
CA ALA A 33 -17.88 -81.50 5.20
C ALA A 33 -17.29 -82.80 4.66
N PHE A 34 -18.07 -83.86 4.59
CA PHE A 34 -17.59 -85.17 4.21
C PHE A 34 -18.57 -85.92 3.29
N ALA A 35 -18.07 -86.53 2.22
CA ALA A 35 -18.85 -87.33 1.28
C ALA A 35 -18.08 -88.54 0.73
N PHE A 36 -18.78 -89.63 0.40
CA PHE A 36 -18.26 -90.75 -0.37
C PHE A 36 -18.96 -90.83 -1.72
N PHE A 37 -18.20 -91.09 -2.78
CA PHE A 37 -18.70 -91.38 -4.11
C PHE A 37 -18.35 -92.83 -4.49
N ASP A 38 -19.22 -93.51 -5.24
CA ASP A 38 -18.94 -94.83 -5.79
C ASP A 38 -18.06 -94.77 -7.05
N GLY A 39 -17.72 -95.93 -7.61
CA GLY A 39 -16.87 -96.04 -8.82
C GLY A 39 -17.48 -95.45 -10.09
N ASP A 40 -18.78 -95.13 -10.09
CA ASP A 40 -19.48 -94.41 -11.17
C ASP A 40 -19.62 -92.91 -10.86
N GLY A 41 -18.99 -92.43 -9.78
CA GLY A 41 -19.02 -91.03 -9.35
C GLY A 41 -20.34 -90.58 -8.73
N ARG A 42 -21.21 -91.50 -8.30
CA ARG A 42 -22.48 -91.18 -7.63
C ARG A 42 -22.27 -91.10 -6.13
N VAL A 43 -23.02 -90.21 -5.47
CA VAL A 43 -22.91 -90.03 -4.02
C VAL A 43 -23.37 -91.31 -3.31
N GLN A 44 -22.48 -91.97 -2.58
CA GLN A 44 -22.79 -93.13 -1.77
C GLN A 44 -23.24 -92.73 -0.36
N ARG A 45 -22.60 -91.71 0.21
CA ARG A 45 -22.87 -91.25 1.58
C ARG A 45 -22.38 -89.82 1.79
N VAL A 46 -23.01 -89.09 2.69
CA VAL A 46 -22.58 -87.75 3.13
C VAL A 46 -22.78 -87.64 4.64
N ASN A 47 -22.09 -86.70 5.29
CA ASN A 47 -22.43 -86.27 6.65
C ASN A 47 -23.36 -85.03 6.63
N ASP A 48 -23.83 -84.66 7.81
CA ASP A 48 -24.76 -83.53 7.98
C ASP A 48 -24.09 -82.21 7.58
N VAL A 49 -22.81 -82.01 7.93
CA VAL A 49 -22.05 -80.80 7.53
C VAL A 49 -21.98 -80.64 6.02
N PHE A 50 -21.72 -81.72 5.25
CA PHE A 50 -21.76 -81.63 3.80
C PHE A 50 -23.16 -81.28 3.28
N SER A 51 -24.19 -81.91 3.84
CA SER A 51 -25.60 -81.68 3.48
C SER A 51 -26.03 -80.23 3.74
N ASP A 52 -25.60 -79.66 4.86
CA ASP A 52 -25.83 -78.27 5.25
C ASP A 52 -25.08 -77.29 4.34
N VAL A 53 -23.83 -77.59 4.02
CA VAL A 53 -22.98 -76.76 3.13
C VAL A 53 -23.58 -76.69 1.72
N VAL A 54 -24.05 -77.80 1.18
CA VAL A 54 -24.67 -77.84 -0.15
C VAL A 54 -26.17 -77.52 -0.14
N ASN A 55 -26.77 -77.42 1.05
CA ASN A 55 -28.20 -77.18 1.29
C ASN A 55 -29.12 -78.20 0.58
N VAL A 56 -28.74 -79.48 0.63
CA VAL A 56 -29.54 -80.58 0.08
C VAL A 56 -29.57 -81.71 1.10
N PRO A 57 -30.77 -82.19 1.52
CA PRO A 57 -30.86 -83.31 2.46
C PRO A 57 -30.12 -84.54 1.96
N ALA A 58 -29.44 -85.26 2.86
CA ALA A 58 -28.63 -86.43 2.54
C ALA A 58 -29.41 -87.49 1.73
N GLU A 59 -30.71 -87.68 1.98
CA GLU A 59 -31.54 -88.66 1.27
C GLU A 59 -31.76 -88.31 -0.21
N ARG A 60 -31.65 -87.02 -0.56
CA ARG A 60 -31.72 -86.57 -1.96
C ARG A 60 -30.38 -86.64 -2.66
N LEU A 61 -29.28 -86.66 -1.90
CA LEU A 61 -27.92 -86.75 -2.44
C LEU A 61 -27.56 -88.20 -2.78
N VAL A 62 -27.85 -89.16 -1.89
CA VAL A 62 -27.43 -90.57 -2.05
C VAL A 62 -28.01 -91.23 -3.31
N GLY A 63 -27.16 -91.92 -4.06
CA GLY A 63 -27.45 -92.60 -5.33
C GLY A 63 -27.46 -91.69 -6.57
N ARG A 64 -27.31 -90.37 -6.39
CA ARG A 64 -27.37 -89.38 -7.47
C ARG A 64 -25.99 -88.92 -7.90
N SER A 65 -25.88 -88.49 -9.16
CA SER A 65 -24.67 -87.81 -9.63
C SER A 65 -24.63 -86.40 -9.06
N PRO A 66 -23.44 -85.84 -8.69
CA PRO A 66 -23.32 -84.47 -8.20
C PRO A 66 -23.98 -83.43 -9.12
N VAL A 67 -23.97 -83.64 -10.44
CA VAL A 67 -24.59 -82.77 -11.45
C VAL A 67 -26.12 -82.73 -11.35
N GLU A 68 -26.74 -83.80 -10.84
CA GLU A 68 -28.20 -83.89 -10.69
C GLU A 68 -28.71 -83.14 -9.46
N VAL A 69 -27.87 -82.93 -8.45
CA VAL A 69 -28.32 -82.55 -7.10
C VAL A 69 -27.60 -81.34 -6.49
N LEU A 70 -26.41 -80.98 -6.98
CA LEU A 70 -25.65 -79.82 -6.47
C LEU A 70 -25.76 -78.63 -7.43
N ALA A 71 -25.46 -77.42 -6.92
CA ALA A 71 -25.37 -76.22 -7.76
C ALA A 71 -24.30 -76.38 -8.85
N ALA A 72 -24.56 -75.84 -10.06
CA ALA A 72 -23.74 -76.06 -11.25
C ALA A 72 -22.22 -75.91 -10.99
N ASP A 73 -21.80 -74.80 -10.39
CA ASP A 73 -20.39 -74.50 -10.10
C ASP A 73 -19.73 -75.55 -9.20
N LEU A 74 -20.42 -75.96 -8.12
CA LEU A 74 -19.88 -76.93 -7.16
C LEU A 74 -19.96 -78.37 -7.73
N SER A 75 -21.03 -78.67 -8.46
CA SER A 75 -21.22 -79.97 -9.12
C SER A 75 -20.11 -80.23 -10.14
N GLN A 76 -19.68 -79.22 -10.89
CA GLN A 76 -18.64 -79.35 -11.90
C GLN A 76 -17.27 -79.61 -11.24
N ILE A 77 -16.95 -78.86 -10.18
CA ILE A 77 -15.70 -79.04 -9.42
C ILE A 77 -15.65 -80.45 -8.81
N ILE A 78 -16.71 -80.87 -8.11
CA ILE A 78 -16.76 -82.20 -7.48
C ILE A 78 -16.71 -83.31 -8.54
N THR A 79 -17.47 -83.20 -9.63
CA THR A 79 -17.49 -84.23 -10.69
C THR A 79 -16.13 -84.35 -11.37
N HIS A 80 -15.48 -83.22 -11.68
CA HIS A 80 -14.16 -83.22 -12.30
C HIS A 80 -13.10 -83.81 -11.37
N ALA A 81 -13.10 -83.44 -10.09
CA ALA A 81 -12.15 -83.97 -9.12
C ALA A 81 -12.36 -85.46 -8.85
N VAL A 82 -13.62 -85.90 -8.72
CA VAL A 82 -13.97 -87.33 -8.60
C VAL A 82 -13.49 -88.11 -9.81
N GLN A 83 -13.77 -87.63 -11.03
CA GLN A 83 -13.30 -88.27 -12.27
C GLN A 83 -11.77 -88.34 -12.35
N ALA A 84 -11.08 -87.26 -11.97
CA ALA A 84 -9.62 -87.23 -11.92
C ALA A 84 -9.04 -88.23 -10.92
N VAL A 85 -9.70 -88.44 -9.77
CA VAL A 85 -9.30 -89.50 -8.83
C VAL A 85 -9.55 -90.89 -9.43
N ILE A 86 -10.67 -91.13 -10.13
CA ILE A 86 -10.94 -92.43 -10.80
C ILE A 86 -9.85 -92.74 -11.84
N GLU A 87 -9.47 -91.75 -12.65
CA GLU A 87 -8.51 -91.94 -13.74
C GLU A 87 -7.07 -92.09 -13.26
N SER A 88 -6.70 -91.38 -12.21
CA SER A 88 -5.31 -91.33 -11.71
C SER A 88 -5.04 -92.27 -10.53
N ASP A 89 -6.09 -92.73 -9.85
CA ASP A 89 -6.04 -93.46 -8.58
C ASP A 89 -5.19 -92.78 -7.50
N ALA A 90 -5.16 -91.44 -7.51
CA ALA A 90 -4.37 -90.61 -6.59
C ALA A 90 -5.23 -89.50 -5.94
N PRO A 91 -4.89 -89.03 -4.73
CA PRO A 91 -5.60 -87.92 -4.10
C PRO A 91 -5.52 -86.63 -4.92
N VAL A 92 -6.66 -85.93 -5.04
CA VAL A 92 -6.80 -84.63 -5.71
C VAL A 92 -7.25 -83.59 -4.69
N THR A 93 -6.48 -82.52 -4.54
CA THR A 93 -6.90 -81.38 -3.72
C THR A 93 -7.39 -80.26 -4.63
N GLU A 94 -8.68 -79.97 -4.59
CA GLU A 94 -9.26 -78.81 -5.25
C GLU A 94 -9.16 -77.60 -4.32
N GLY A 95 -8.37 -76.63 -4.76
CA GLY A 95 -8.17 -75.39 -4.02
C GLY A 95 -9.46 -74.57 -3.93
N ARG A 96 -9.71 -74.01 -2.74
CA ARG A 96 -10.49 -72.79 -2.44
C ARG A 96 -11.74 -72.60 -3.33
N VAL A 97 -12.80 -73.31 -3.01
CA VAL A 97 -14.14 -73.14 -3.59
C VAL A 97 -14.93 -72.11 -2.79
N ARG A 98 -15.72 -71.27 -3.47
CA ARG A 98 -16.69 -70.38 -2.80
C ARG A 98 -18.04 -71.06 -2.80
N VAL A 99 -18.59 -71.27 -1.60
CA VAL A 99 -19.93 -71.81 -1.43
C VAL A 99 -20.79 -70.75 -0.78
N ARG A 100 -21.94 -70.45 -1.40
CA ARG A 100 -22.95 -69.60 -0.79
C ARG A 100 -23.86 -70.47 0.06
N THR A 101 -23.94 -70.17 1.35
CA THR A 101 -24.82 -70.90 2.28
C THR A 101 -26.29 -70.55 2.00
N ALA A 102 -27.21 -71.36 2.54
CA ALA A 102 -28.65 -71.11 2.46
C ALA A 102 -29.07 -69.73 3.02
N GLU A 103 -28.28 -69.21 3.97
CA GLU A 103 -28.49 -67.91 4.62
C GLU A 103 -27.96 -66.72 3.79
N GLY A 104 -27.29 -66.96 2.66
CA GLY A 104 -26.80 -65.94 1.73
C GLY A 104 -25.33 -65.56 1.91
N ASP A 105 -24.66 -66.04 2.96
CA ASP A 105 -23.25 -65.76 3.22
C ASP A 105 -22.33 -66.54 2.28
N THR A 106 -21.23 -65.91 1.86
CA THR A 106 -20.20 -66.56 1.05
C THR A 106 -19.11 -67.11 1.97
N ARG A 107 -18.99 -68.44 2.03
CA ARG A 107 -17.92 -69.13 2.73
C ARG A 107 -16.88 -69.67 1.75
N HIS A 108 -15.63 -69.73 2.21
CA HIS A 108 -14.52 -70.27 1.45
C HIS A 108 -14.18 -71.66 1.97
N TRP A 109 -14.23 -72.68 1.11
CA TRP A 109 -13.96 -74.07 1.45
C TRP A 109 -12.74 -74.61 0.71
N SER A 110 -11.94 -75.45 1.34
CA SER A 110 -10.89 -76.24 0.69
C SER A 110 -11.35 -77.69 0.59
N LEU A 111 -11.35 -78.28 -0.61
CA LEU A 111 -11.86 -79.63 -0.84
C LEU A 111 -10.71 -80.58 -1.20
N SER A 112 -10.69 -81.74 -0.55
CA SER A 112 -9.71 -82.79 -0.83
C SER A 112 -10.43 -84.11 -1.11
N PHE A 113 -10.02 -84.79 -2.18
CA PHE A 113 -10.60 -86.03 -2.66
C PHE A 113 -9.55 -87.13 -2.61
N SER A 114 -9.88 -88.29 -2.05
CA SER A 114 -8.94 -89.41 -1.90
C SER A 114 -9.61 -90.73 -2.32
N PRO A 115 -8.92 -91.61 -3.08
CA PRO A 115 -9.43 -92.93 -3.39
C PRO A 115 -9.45 -93.82 -2.15
N VAL A 116 -10.43 -94.70 -2.07
CA VAL A 116 -10.60 -95.69 -1.00
C VAL A 116 -10.72 -97.06 -1.65
N HIS A 117 -9.74 -97.93 -1.40
CA HIS A 117 -9.64 -99.28 -1.96
C HIS A 117 -10.21 -100.35 -1.03
N ASP A 118 -10.57 -101.50 -1.58
CA ASP A 118 -10.92 -102.70 -0.82
C ASP A 118 -9.70 -103.57 -0.46
N GLU A 119 -9.92 -104.70 0.22
CA GLU A 119 -8.85 -105.63 0.62
C GLU A 119 -8.15 -106.31 -0.57
N ALA A 120 -8.77 -106.30 -1.75
CA ALA A 120 -8.18 -106.82 -3.00
C ALA A 120 -7.38 -105.74 -3.77
N GLY A 121 -7.40 -104.48 -3.30
CA GLY A 121 -6.71 -103.34 -3.91
C GLY A 121 -7.51 -102.65 -5.02
N GLU A 122 -8.79 -102.99 -5.20
CA GLU A 122 -9.66 -102.38 -6.20
C GLU A 122 -10.34 -101.13 -5.63
N LEU A 123 -10.52 -100.09 -6.45
CA LEU A 123 -11.15 -98.84 -6.03
C LEU A 123 -12.61 -99.08 -5.62
N ARG A 124 -12.92 -98.84 -4.34
CA ARG A 124 -14.24 -99.08 -3.74
C ARG A 124 -15.09 -97.81 -3.63
N ALA A 125 -14.46 -96.69 -3.30
CA ALA A 125 -15.12 -95.40 -3.15
C ALA A 125 -14.13 -94.24 -3.25
N ILE A 126 -14.61 -92.99 -3.33
CA ILE A 126 -13.81 -91.77 -3.28
C ILE A 126 -14.31 -90.91 -2.13
N ALA A 127 -13.44 -90.59 -1.18
CA ALA A 127 -13.75 -89.74 -0.03
C ALA A 127 -13.47 -88.27 -0.35
N LEU A 128 -14.43 -87.38 -0.09
CA LEU A 128 -14.27 -85.94 -0.06
C LEU A 128 -14.21 -85.46 1.39
N VAL A 129 -13.27 -84.56 1.67
CA VAL A 129 -13.18 -83.76 2.89
C VAL A 129 -13.17 -82.28 2.52
N GLY A 130 -14.05 -81.48 3.13
CA GLY A 130 -14.14 -80.04 2.96
C GLY A 130 -13.89 -79.28 4.27
N LEU A 131 -12.99 -78.30 4.26
CA LEU A 131 -12.67 -77.43 5.41
C LEU A 131 -13.04 -75.96 5.14
N ASP A 132 -13.71 -75.29 6.09
CA ASP A 132 -14.00 -73.85 6.03
C ASP A 132 -12.75 -73.02 6.38
N VAL A 133 -12.34 -72.12 5.50
CA VAL A 133 -11.14 -71.27 5.63
C VAL A 133 -11.47 -69.76 5.58
N THR A 134 -12.72 -69.38 5.90
CA THR A 134 -13.22 -68.01 5.73
C THR A 134 -12.58 -66.98 6.68
N GLU A 135 -12.45 -67.28 7.97
CA GLU A 135 -11.95 -66.34 8.99
C GLU A 135 -10.48 -65.96 8.80
N SER A 136 -9.65 -66.95 8.49
CA SER A 136 -8.22 -66.76 8.20
C SER A 136 -8.01 -65.78 7.04
N ARG A 137 -8.87 -65.84 6.01
CA ARG A 137 -8.82 -64.98 4.83
C ARG A 137 -9.18 -63.52 5.12
N GLN A 138 -10.24 -63.29 5.89
CA GLN A 138 -10.69 -61.93 6.20
C GLN A 138 -9.63 -61.16 7.00
N THR A 139 -8.92 -61.85 7.89
CA THR A 139 -7.83 -61.27 8.69
C THR A 139 -6.62 -60.89 7.81
N GLU A 140 -6.22 -61.78 6.91
CA GLU A 140 -5.12 -61.54 5.96
C GLU A 140 -5.42 -60.34 5.04
N GLU A 141 -6.63 -60.27 4.48
CA GLU A 141 -7.03 -59.15 3.62
C GLU A 141 -7.16 -57.82 4.35
N ALA A 142 -7.67 -57.81 5.58
CA ALA A 142 -7.77 -56.60 6.39
C ALA A 142 -6.38 -56.04 6.73
N LEU A 143 -5.43 -56.91 7.07
CA LEU A 143 -4.03 -56.54 7.30
C LEU A 143 -3.42 -55.95 6.02
N ARG A 144 -3.55 -56.64 4.89
CA ARG A 144 -3.05 -56.15 3.58
C ARG A 144 -3.59 -54.76 3.23
N ARG A 145 -4.90 -54.53 3.39
CA ARG A 145 -5.53 -53.23 3.11
C ARG A 145 -5.02 -52.13 4.05
N SER A 146 -4.72 -52.46 5.31
CA SER A 146 -4.15 -51.49 6.26
C SER A 146 -2.71 -51.12 5.89
N GLU A 147 -1.90 -52.10 5.47
CA GLU A 147 -0.52 -51.87 5.01
C GLU A 147 -0.47 -51.04 3.73
N GLU A 148 -1.31 -51.35 2.74
CA GLU A 148 -1.42 -50.56 1.49
C GLU A 148 -1.82 -49.10 1.77
N ARG A 149 -2.75 -48.90 2.72
CA ARG A 149 -3.17 -47.56 3.15
C ARG A 149 -2.03 -46.81 3.84
N TYR A 150 -1.29 -47.47 4.74
CA TYR A 150 -0.14 -46.86 5.42
C TYR A 150 0.94 -46.44 4.41
N ARG A 151 1.31 -47.33 3.49
CA ARG A 151 2.29 -47.03 2.42
C ARG A 151 1.87 -45.83 1.58
N SER A 152 0.60 -45.79 1.18
CA SER A 152 0.05 -44.68 0.37
C SER A 152 0.09 -43.34 1.10
N LEU A 153 -0.14 -43.32 2.43
CA LEU A 153 -0.06 -42.09 3.23
C LEU A 153 1.38 -41.57 3.34
N VAL A 154 2.35 -42.47 3.56
CA VAL A 154 3.78 -42.11 3.61
C VAL A 154 4.25 -41.54 2.27
N GLU A 155 3.87 -42.18 1.17
CA GLU A 155 4.19 -41.71 -0.19
C GLU A 155 3.54 -40.35 -0.50
N ALA A 156 2.25 -40.17 -0.17
CA ALA A 156 1.52 -38.92 -0.41
C ALA A 156 2.07 -37.73 0.39
N GLN A 157 2.58 -37.97 1.61
CA GLN A 157 3.23 -36.94 2.42
C GLN A 157 4.68 -36.68 2.04
N SER A 158 5.23 -37.42 1.06
CA SER A 158 6.64 -37.36 0.65
C SER A 158 7.62 -37.44 1.83
N GLN A 159 7.24 -38.20 2.86
CA GLN A 159 8.04 -38.36 4.08
C GLN A 159 8.98 -39.55 3.94
N LEU A 160 10.22 -39.33 4.35
CA LEU A 160 11.25 -40.37 4.41
C LEU A 160 11.12 -41.09 5.75
N VAL A 161 10.56 -42.30 5.74
CA VAL A 161 10.37 -43.10 6.95
C VAL A 161 11.57 -44.00 7.20
N TRP A 162 11.98 -44.11 8.46
CA TRP A 162 13.04 -45.00 8.93
C TRP A 162 12.63 -45.66 10.25
N ILE A 163 13.22 -46.83 10.51
CA ILE A 163 12.97 -47.63 11.70
C ILE A 163 14.30 -47.95 12.37
N THR A 164 14.37 -47.85 13.69
CA THR A 164 15.54 -48.25 14.48
C THR A 164 15.15 -49.21 15.60
N SER A 165 16.15 -49.94 16.10
CA SER A 165 16.02 -50.80 17.28
C SER A 165 15.58 -50.00 18.54
N PRO A 166 15.24 -50.67 19.67
CA PRO A 166 14.95 -50.01 20.93
C PRO A 166 16.04 -49.05 21.43
N THR A 167 17.30 -49.31 21.05
CA THR A 167 18.47 -48.52 21.45
C THR A 167 18.84 -47.45 20.43
N GLY A 168 18.03 -47.25 19.38
CA GLY A 168 18.27 -46.27 18.33
C GLY A 168 19.27 -46.70 17.25
N ALA A 169 19.64 -47.98 17.19
CA ALA A 169 20.53 -48.50 16.14
C ALA A 169 19.74 -48.74 14.85
N VAL A 170 20.30 -48.31 13.71
CA VAL A 170 19.69 -48.54 12.39
C VAL A 170 19.81 -50.03 12.05
N VAL A 171 18.67 -50.73 12.00
CA VAL A 171 18.61 -52.18 11.76
C VAL A 171 17.87 -52.54 10.48
N GLU A 172 17.14 -51.59 9.91
CA GLU A 172 16.37 -51.74 8.67
C GLU A 172 16.83 -50.73 7.63
N ASP A 173 16.67 -51.07 6.35
CA ASP A 173 16.98 -50.16 5.25
C ASP A 173 15.91 -49.07 5.11
N ALA A 174 16.34 -47.87 4.73
CA ALA A 174 15.49 -46.77 4.30
C ALA A 174 15.86 -46.37 2.86
N PRO A 175 15.32 -47.05 1.83
CA PRO A 175 15.72 -46.85 0.44
C PRO A 175 15.60 -45.40 -0.04
N GLN A 176 14.55 -44.70 0.40
CA GLN A 176 14.32 -43.31 0.02
C GLN A 176 15.35 -42.36 0.66
N TRP A 177 15.77 -42.62 1.90
CA TRP A 177 16.84 -41.85 2.58
C TRP A 177 18.14 -41.99 1.81
N ARG A 178 18.54 -43.23 1.51
CA ARG A 178 19.75 -43.51 0.72
C ARG A 178 19.69 -42.94 -0.69
N ALA A 179 18.53 -42.94 -1.32
CA ALA A 179 18.36 -42.32 -2.64
C ALA A 179 18.69 -40.82 -2.64
N ILE A 180 18.32 -40.11 -1.57
CA ILE A 180 18.56 -38.67 -1.41
C ILE A 180 19.99 -38.37 -0.97
N THR A 181 20.51 -39.11 0.00
CA THR A 181 21.85 -38.86 0.58
C THR A 181 22.98 -39.45 -0.27
N GLY A 182 22.67 -40.46 -1.09
CA GLY A 182 23.63 -41.21 -1.90
C GLY A 182 24.40 -42.28 -1.12
N GLN A 183 24.04 -42.56 0.12
CA GLN A 183 24.73 -43.53 0.98
C GLN A 183 24.57 -44.98 0.49
N GLY A 184 25.61 -45.77 0.70
CA GLY A 184 25.54 -47.23 0.55
C GLY A 184 24.66 -47.87 1.63
N LEU A 185 24.18 -49.09 1.39
CA LEU A 185 23.40 -49.84 2.40
C LEU A 185 24.25 -50.13 3.65
N GLU A 186 25.48 -50.59 3.47
CA GLU A 186 26.40 -50.91 4.58
C GLU A 186 26.75 -49.67 5.41
N GLU A 187 26.99 -48.53 4.73
CA GLU A 187 27.27 -47.24 5.37
C GLU A 187 26.07 -46.79 6.23
N TYR A 188 24.85 -46.89 5.69
CA TYR A 188 23.64 -46.51 6.41
C TYR A 188 23.38 -47.40 7.64
N LEU A 189 23.47 -48.72 7.49
CA LEU A 189 23.28 -49.68 8.58
C LEU A 189 24.37 -49.58 9.67
N ALA A 190 25.56 -49.07 9.34
CA ALA A 190 26.62 -48.77 10.29
C ALA A 190 26.37 -47.49 11.13
N ASN A 191 25.12 -47.00 11.19
CA ASN A 191 24.72 -45.71 11.76
C ASN A 191 25.32 -44.49 11.04
N GLY A 192 25.60 -44.61 9.74
CA GLY A 192 26.15 -43.52 8.91
C GLY A 192 25.19 -42.34 8.68
N TRP A 193 23.96 -42.39 9.18
CA TRP A 193 22.99 -41.28 9.04
C TRP A 193 23.50 -39.97 9.67
N LEU A 194 24.34 -40.04 10.71
CA LEU A 194 24.92 -38.84 11.33
C LEU A 194 26.02 -38.22 10.46
N GLU A 195 26.68 -39.00 9.61
CA GLU A 195 27.78 -38.53 8.74
C GLU A 195 27.28 -37.62 7.62
N VAL A 196 26.02 -37.76 7.22
CA VAL A 196 25.36 -36.88 6.24
C VAL A 196 24.77 -35.62 6.86
N VAL A 197 24.64 -35.54 8.19
CA VAL A 197 24.28 -34.30 8.88
C VAL A 197 25.44 -33.29 8.80
N HIS A 198 25.11 -31.99 8.70
CA HIS A 198 26.09 -30.91 8.62
C HIS A 198 27.07 -30.97 9.79
N PRO A 199 28.41 -30.86 9.56
CA PRO A 199 29.42 -31.07 10.59
C PRO A 199 29.22 -30.28 11.88
N GLU A 200 28.76 -29.03 11.78
CA GLU A 200 28.47 -28.15 12.94
C GLU A 200 27.29 -28.65 13.79
N GLU A 201 26.38 -29.43 13.21
CA GLU A 201 25.12 -29.85 13.85
C GLU A 201 25.16 -31.28 14.37
N ARG A 202 26.18 -32.07 14.00
CA ARG A 202 26.27 -33.51 14.33
C ARG A 202 26.25 -33.77 15.82
N GLN A 203 27.12 -33.10 16.58
CA GLN A 203 27.24 -33.32 18.02
C GLN A 203 25.91 -33.03 18.73
N GLN A 204 25.32 -31.87 18.43
CA GLN A 204 24.07 -31.44 19.05
C GLN A 204 22.90 -32.37 18.68
N THR A 205 22.84 -32.80 17.41
CA THR A 205 21.81 -33.73 16.92
C THR A 205 21.93 -35.09 17.60
N GLU A 206 23.14 -35.61 17.75
CA GLU A 206 23.39 -36.89 18.40
C GLU A 206 23.05 -36.85 19.89
N GLU A 207 23.41 -35.77 20.59
CA GLU A 207 23.08 -35.56 21.99
C GLU A 207 21.56 -35.50 22.21
N ALA A 208 20.84 -34.74 21.39
CA ALA A 208 19.39 -34.64 21.42
C ALA A 208 18.71 -35.99 21.15
N TRP A 209 19.23 -36.76 20.19
CA TRP A 209 18.73 -38.12 19.93
C TRP A 209 18.96 -39.04 21.13
N ARG A 210 20.17 -39.04 21.72
CA ARG A 210 20.48 -39.83 22.92
C ARG A 210 19.64 -39.44 24.13
N GLU A 211 19.21 -38.19 24.23
CA GLU A 211 18.29 -37.74 25.27
C GLU A 211 16.87 -38.29 25.05
N ALA A 212 16.33 -38.20 23.84
CA ALA A 212 15.04 -38.79 23.49
C ALA A 212 15.00 -40.31 23.74
N LEU A 213 16.08 -41.03 23.38
CA LEU A 213 16.25 -42.45 23.67
C LEU A 213 16.17 -42.78 25.18
N ARG A 214 16.86 -41.99 26.02
CA ARG A 214 16.83 -42.17 27.49
C ARG A 214 15.47 -41.83 28.09
N GLY A 215 14.84 -40.77 27.61
CA GLY A 215 13.54 -40.29 28.08
C GLY A 215 12.36 -41.09 27.57
N ARG A 216 12.51 -41.84 26.47
CA ARG A 216 11.43 -42.53 25.74
C ARG A 216 10.35 -41.55 25.28
N THR A 217 10.76 -40.35 24.89
CA THR A 217 9.89 -39.26 24.43
C THR A 217 10.03 -39.07 22.92
N MET A 218 9.03 -38.45 22.29
CA MET A 218 9.12 -38.06 20.88
C MET A 218 10.38 -37.22 20.64
N PHE A 219 11.13 -37.57 19.61
CA PHE A 219 12.26 -36.79 19.11
C PHE A 219 11.77 -35.88 18.00
N GLU A 220 11.93 -34.58 18.18
CA GLU A 220 11.63 -33.56 17.17
C GLU A 220 12.86 -32.69 17.00
N TRP A 221 13.38 -32.61 15.77
CA TRP A 221 14.64 -31.93 15.50
C TRP A 221 14.72 -31.39 14.07
N ASN A 222 15.56 -30.39 13.87
CA ASN A 222 15.84 -29.82 12.55
C ASN A 222 17.34 -29.88 12.28
N TYR A 223 17.73 -30.35 11.11
CA TYR A 223 19.14 -30.39 10.70
C TYR A 223 19.32 -30.26 9.19
N ARG A 224 20.53 -29.90 8.80
CA ARG A 224 20.98 -29.86 7.41
C ARG A 224 21.57 -31.21 7.01
N VAL A 225 21.03 -31.83 5.96
CA VAL A 225 21.50 -33.11 5.42
C VAL A 225 22.14 -32.93 4.06
N ARG A 226 23.33 -33.50 3.89
CA ARG A 226 24.05 -33.56 2.63
C ARG A 226 23.33 -34.48 1.67
N THR A 227 23.00 -33.97 0.48
CA THR A 227 22.35 -34.73 -0.58
C THR A 227 23.33 -35.14 -1.67
N ARG A 228 22.92 -36.11 -2.52
CA ARG A 228 23.69 -36.55 -3.70
C ARG A 228 23.94 -35.43 -4.72
N ALA A 229 23.07 -34.42 -4.80
CA ALA A 229 23.13 -33.34 -5.78
C ALA A 229 24.15 -32.22 -5.44
N SER A 230 25.11 -32.48 -4.54
CA SER A 230 26.08 -31.50 -4.00
C SER A 230 25.41 -30.31 -3.30
N GLY A 231 25.16 -30.45 -2.00
CA GLY A 231 24.62 -29.38 -1.15
C GLY A 231 23.96 -29.94 0.10
N TYR A 232 23.64 -29.06 1.05
CA TYR A 232 22.86 -29.38 2.24
C TYR A 232 21.40 -28.94 2.06
N ARG A 233 20.46 -29.80 2.45
CA ARG A 233 19.02 -29.50 2.51
C ARG A 233 18.53 -29.53 3.94
N HIS A 234 17.53 -28.73 4.26
CA HIS A 234 16.93 -28.65 5.59
C HIS A 234 15.87 -29.74 5.75
N PHE A 235 16.03 -30.57 6.76
CA PHE A 235 15.07 -31.59 7.13
C PHE A 235 14.54 -31.34 8.54
N GLU A 236 13.23 -31.50 8.68
CA GLU A 236 12.57 -31.68 9.97
C GLU A 236 12.38 -33.19 10.20
N VAL A 237 12.77 -33.67 11.38
CA VAL A 237 12.60 -35.07 11.77
C VAL A 237 11.68 -35.17 12.97
N ARG A 238 10.75 -36.13 12.90
CA ARG A 238 9.91 -36.53 14.04
C ARG A 238 10.00 -38.03 14.20
N ALA A 239 10.39 -38.50 15.38
CA ALA A 239 10.47 -39.93 15.69
C ALA A 239 9.78 -40.27 17.01
N VAL A 240 9.03 -41.37 17.00
CA VAL A 240 8.24 -41.85 18.14
C VAL A 240 8.65 -43.26 18.54
N PRO A 241 8.70 -43.59 19.84
CA PRO A 241 8.95 -44.95 20.30
C PRO A 241 7.68 -45.78 20.21
N ILE A 242 7.78 -46.98 19.65
CA ILE A 242 6.72 -47.99 19.71
C ILE A 242 6.89 -48.78 21.00
N ILE A 243 5.90 -48.66 21.90
CA ILE A 243 5.95 -49.28 23.23
C ILE A 243 4.97 -50.45 23.29
N ARG A 244 5.47 -51.65 23.65
CA ARG A 244 4.64 -52.82 23.95
C ARG A 244 5.00 -53.34 25.34
N HIS A 245 3.98 -53.62 26.17
CA HIS A 245 4.16 -54.08 27.55
C HIS A 245 5.16 -53.24 28.38
N GLY A 246 5.14 -51.91 28.21
CA GLY A 246 6.00 -50.98 28.94
C GLY A 246 7.48 -50.94 28.50
N ARG A 247 7.83 -51.63 27.40
CA ARG A 247 9.18 -51.62 26.81
C ARG A 247 9.13 -51.05 25.39
N VAL A 248 10.14 -50.26 25.03
CA VAL A 248 10.32 -49.81 23.64
C VAL A 248 10.74 -51.02 22.81
N VAL A 249 10.04 -51.25 21.71
CA VAL A 249 10.32 -52.34 20.76
C VAL A 249 11.11 -51.83 19.56
N GLU A 250 10.84 -50.59 19.13
CA GLU A 250 11.47 -49.93 18.00
C GLU A 250 11.14 -48.43 18.05
N TRP A 251 11.84 -47.65 17.23
CA TRP A 251 11.47 -46.27 16.95
C TRP A 251 11.11 -46.13 15.49
N VAL A 252 10.06 -45.37 15.21
CA VAL A 252 9.64 -45.02 13.85
C VAL A 252 9.82 -43.52 13.71
N GLY A 253 10.62 -43.12 12.72
CA GLY A 253 10.87 -41.72 12.41
C GLY A 253 10.52 -41.36 10.98
N ALA A 254 10.17 -40.10 10.78
CA ALA A 254 9.89 -39.52 9.47
C ALA A 254 10.68 -38.22 9.30
N ASN A 255 11.34 -38.08 8.15
CA ASN A 255 12.05 -36.89 7.73
C ASN A 255 11.27 -36.18 6.60
N THR A 256 11.02 -34.89 6.77
CA THR A 256 10.36 -34.02 5.78
C THR A 256 11.37 -33.01 5.26
N ASP A 257 11.55 -32.91 3.93
CA ASP A 257 12.38 -31.87 3.31
C ASP A 257 11.63 -30.53 3.38
N VAL A 258 12.08 -29.64 4.26
CA VAL A 258 11.49 -28.30 4.47
C VAL A 258 12.24 -27.21 3.70
N THR A 259 13.24 -27.57 2.89
CA THR A 259 14.05 -26.61 2.11
C THR A 259 13.18 -25.73 1.20
N PRO A 260 12.24 -26.27 0.38
CA PRO A 260 11.43 -25.45 -0.52
C PRO A 260 10.55 -24.44 0.23
N GLN A 261 10.03 -24.83 1.40
CA GLN A 261 9.21 -23.94 2.23
C GLN A 261 10.04 -22.82 2.83
N ARG A 262 11.23 -23.14 3.38
CA ARG A 262 12.13 -22.14 3.96
C ARG A 262 12.62 -21.13 2.91
N GLU A 263 13.02 -21.60 1.73
CA GLU A 263 13.41 -20.72 0.62
C GLU A 263 12.28 -19.80 0.17
N ALA A 264 11.04 -20.31 0.11
CA ALA A 264 9.86 -19.51 -0.22
C ALA A 264 9.55 -18.46 0.87
N GLU A 265 9.67 -18.82 2.15
CA GLU A 265 9.47 -17.90 3.27
C GLU A 265 10.54 -16.79 3.30
N GLU A 266 11.81 -17.12 3.09
CA GLU A 266 12.90 -16.15 2.99
C GLU A 266 12.72 -15.22 1.79
N MET A 267 12.36 -15.76 0.61
CA MET A 267 12.09 -14.97 -0.58
C MET A 267 10.91 -14.02 -0.36
N ARG A 268 9.83 -14.49 0.29
CA ARG A 268 8.68 -13.66 0.66
C ARG A 268 9.08 -12.55 1.63
N GLY A 269 9.93 -12.85 2.61
CA GLY A 269 10.50 -11.85 3.52
C GLY A 269 11.23 -10.75 2.75
N ARG A 270 12.20 -11.12 1.90
CA ARG A 270 12.95 -10.17 1.07
C ARG A 270 12.06 -9.32 0.16
N LEU A 271 11.08 -9.93 -0.49
CA LEU A 271 10.13 -9.20 -1.35
C LEU A 271 9.25 -8.24 -0.53
N THR A 272 8.83 -8.64 0.67
CA THR A 272 8.06 -7.77 1.57
C THR A 272 8.88 -6.55 2.00
N ASP A 273 10.16 -6.75 2.33
CA ASP A 273 11.07 -5.65 2.67
C ASP A 273 11.30 -4.70 1.50
N GLN A 274 11.50 -5.24 0.28
CA GLN A 274 11.65 -4.44 -0.94
C GLN A 274 10.39 -3.64 -1.28
N LEU A 275 9.21 -4.27 -1.20
CA LEU A 275 7.93 -3.60 -1.41
C LEU A 275 7.68 -2.54 -0.34
N GLY A 276 8.04 -2.80 0.92
CA GLY A 276 7.95 -1.83 2.01
C GLY A 276 8.82 -0.60 1.76
N ALA A 277 10.07 -0.79 1.35
CA ALA A 277 10.99 0.30 1.00
C ALA A 277 10.49 1.12 -0.21
N ALA A 278 9.98 0.45 -1.26
CA ALA A 278 9.41 1.12 -2.42
C ALA A 278 8.13 1.90 -2.10
N ALA A 279 7.25 1.34 -1.26
CA ALA A 279 6.04 2.01 -0.80
C ALA A 279 6.37 3.27 0.03
N LEU A 280 7.36 3.20 0.93
CA LEU A 280 7.83 4.35 1.70
C LEU A 280 8.38 5.46 0.79
N ARG A 281 9.19 5.12 -0.22
CA ARG A 281 9.70 6.10 -1.21
C ARG A 281 8.55 6.80 -1.95
N THR A 282 7.56 6.03 -2.38
CA THR A 282 6.38 6.57 -3.08
C THR A 282 5.57 7.50 -2.17
N ALA A 283 5.32 7.10 -0.92
CA ALA A 283 4.60 7.92 0.05
C ALA A 283 5.32 9.24 0.36
N ARG A 284 6.66 9.22 0.48
CA ARG A 284 7.47 10.43 0.66
C ARG A 284 7.36 11.36 -0.54
N LEU A 285 7.43 10.83 -1.76
CA LEU A 285 7.30 11.64 -2.98
C LEU A 285 5.89 12.27 -3.07
N GLN A 286 4.84 11.50 -2.76
CA GLN A 286 3.47 12.01 -2.72
C GLN A 286 3.30 13.10 -1.66
N GLY A 287 3.85 12.92 -0.46
CA GLY A 287 3.83 13.94 0.60
C GLY A 287 4.55 15.23 0.19
N ALA A 288 5.74 15.11 -0.41
CA ALA A 288 6.47 16.26 -0.94
C ALA A 288 5.68 16.97 -2.06
N THR A 289 5.09 16.20 -2.97
CA THR A 289 4.28 16.75 -4.08
C THR A 289 3.07 17.52 -3.56
N ALA A 290 2.39 17.03 -2.51
CA ALA A 290 1.26 17.71 -1.91
C ALA A 290 1.66 19.05 -1.26
N GLN A 291 2.76 19.07 -0.49
CA GLN A 291 3.26 20.30 0.13
C GLN A 291 3.73 21.31 -0.93
N LEU A 292 4.43 20.84 -1.97
CA LEU A 292 4.83 21.67 -3.09
C LEU A 292 3.62 22.22 -3.86
N ALA A 293 2.52 21.48 -3.97
CA ALA A 293 1.31 21.94 -4.65
C ALA A 293 0.66 23.14 -3.94
N GLU A 294 0.76 23.23 -2.61
CA GLU A 294 0.20 24.33 -1.80
C GLU A 294 1.09 25.58 -1.79
N ALA A 295 2.39 25.46 -2.08
CA ALA A 295 3.34 26.57 -2.05
C ALA A 295 3.12 27.59 -3.20
N LEU A 296 2.80 28.83 -2.88
CA LEU A 296 2.54 29.91 -3.86
C LEU A 296 3.78 30.72 -4.22
N THR A 297 4.74 30.84 -3.29
CA THR A 297 5.97 31.64 -3.45
C THR A 297 7.21 30.77 -3.52
N VAL A 298 8.28 31.31 -4.08
CA VAL A 298 9.57 30.61 -4.16
C VAL A 298 10.08 30.28 -2.76
N GLU A 299 9.91 31.20 -1.80
CA GLU A 299 10.30 31.00 -0.40
C GLU A 299 9.60 29.80 0.25
N GLN A 300 8.29 29.65 0.02
CA GLN A 300 7.52 28.49 0.51
C GLN A 300 8.00 27.18 -0.13
N VAL A 301 8.27 27.20 -1.44
CA VAL A 301 8.82 26.02 -2.15
C VAL A 301 10.16 25.61 -1.55
N VAL A 302 11.05 26.58 -1.26
CA VAL A 302 12.35 26.32 -0.64
C VAL A 302 12.18 25.73 0.77
N GLN A 303 11.24 26.24 1.56
CA GLN A 303 10.97 25.69 2.89
C GLN A 303 10.53 24.22 2.82
N VAL A 304 9.63 23.88 1.90
CA VAL A 304 9.21 22.49 1.66
C VAL A 304 10.41 21.61 1.26
N ILE A 305 11.29 22.10 0.39
CA ILE A 305 12.50 21.36 -0.02
C ILE A 305 13.40 21.06 1.18
N ILE A 306 13.57 22.01 2.09
CA ILE A 306 14.39 21.84 3.30
C ILE A 306 13.78 20.77 4.19
N ASP A 307 12.47 20.82 4.41
CA ASP A 307 11.76 19.85 5.24
C ASP A 307 11.79 18.44 4.63
N VAL A 308 11.60 18.33 3.32
CA VAL A 308 11.74 17.06 2.60
C VAL A 308 13.18 16.56 2.66
N GLY A 309 14.18 17.41 2.44
CA GLY A 309 15.60 17.05 2.53
C GLY A 309 15.98 16.47 3.89
N ARG A 310 15.53 17.13 4.96
CA ARG A 310 15.79 16.70 6.35
C ARG A 310 15.06 15.41 6.70
N THR A 311 13.78 15.28 6.33
CA THR A 311 12.94 14.15 6.76
C THR A 311 13.03 12.92 5.87
N ALA A 312 13.17 13.10 4.55
CA ALA A 312 13.17 12.01 3.58
C ALA A 312 14.58 11.47 3.29
N LEU A 313 15.60 12.34 3.28
CA LEU A 313 16.98 11.96 2.93
C LEU A 313 17.90 11.90 4.14
N ALA A 314 17.45 12.39 5.31
CA ALA A 314 18.32 12.64 6.46
C ALA A 314 19.55 13.47 6.06
N ALA A 315 19.35 14.43 5.15
CA ALA A 315 20.38 15.40 4.81
C ALA A 315 20.60 16.33 6.00
N ASP A 316 21.87 16.60 6.31
CA ASP A 316 22.21 17.51 7.40
C ASP A 316 21.94 18.96 6.99
N ARG A 317 22.14 19.28 5.71
CA ARG A 317 21.91 20.61 5.13
C ARG A 317 21.29 20.50 3.74
N SER A 318 20.48 21.49 3.41
CA SER A 318 19.83 21.63 2.11
C SER A 318 19.98 23.06 1.61
N ALA A 319 20.14 23.25 0.31
CA ALA A 319 20.16 24.58 -0.29
C ALA A 319 19.48 24.58 -1.67
N VAL A 320 18.91 25.72 -2.03
CA VAL A 320 18.27 25.96 -3.32
C VAL A 320 18.89 27.21 -3.92
N ALA A 321 19.30 27.09 -5.19
CA ALA A 321 19.80 28.22 -5.95
C ALA A 321 19.07 28.33 -7.29
N LEU A 322 18.65 29.54 -7.66
CA LEU A 322 17.98 29.83 -8.92
C LEU A 322 18.96 30.39 -9.94
N LEU A 323 18.78 30.02 -11.20
CA LEU A 323 19.63 30.48 -12.29
C LEU A 323 19.21 31.87 -12.78
N ASP A 324 20.14 32.82 -12.65
CA ASP A 324 20.11 34.09 -13.37
C ASP A 324 20.82 33.90 -14.72
N THR A 325 20.03 33.89 -15.79
CA THR A 325 20.54 33.70 -17.16
C THR A 325 21.32 34.90 -17.68
N ASP A 326 21.03 36.11 -17.18
CA ASP A 326 21.67 37.34 -17.67
C ASP A 326 23.07 37.48 -17.05
N ARG A 327 23.22 37.08 -15.79
CA ARG A 327 24.50 37.07 -15.07
C ARG A 327 25.29 35.77 -15.23
N ALA A 328 24.68 34.74 -15.82
CA ALA A 328 25.23 33.39 -15.87
C ALA A 328 25.70 32.90 -14.49
N ALA A 329 24.83 33.06 -13.48
CA ALA A 329 25.12 32.76 -12.08
C ALA A 329 23.93 32.12 -11.37
N LEU A 330 24.21 31.30 -10.36
CA LEU A 330 23.21 30.76 -9.44
C LEU A 330 23.08 31.70 -8.24
N LYS A 331 21.87 32.19 -7.99
CA LYS A 331 21.52 32.98 -6.82
C LYS A 331 20.94 32.08 -5.73
N LEU A 332 21.58 32.05 -4.57
CA LEU A 332 21.10 31.31 -3.41
C LEU A 332 19.81 31.94 -2.88
N VAL A 333 18.79 31.10 -2.67
CA VAL A 333 17.50 31.51 -2.08
C VAL A 333 17.45 31.16 -0.59
N ASN A 334 18.08 30.06 -0.20
CA ASN A 334 18.35 29.75 1.20
C ASN A 334 19.78 29.16 1.32
N GLY A 335 20.61 29.86 2.08
CA GLY A 335 21.98 29.46 2.44
C GLY A 335 22.17 29.24 3.94
N GLU A 336 21.11 29.29 4.76
CA GLU A 336 21.19 29.09 6.21
C GLU A 336 21.57 27.62 6.49
N GLY A 337 22.88 27.39 6.59
CA GLY A 337 23.47 26.07 6.81
C GLY A 337 24.57 25.71 5.83
N ILE A 338 24.80 26.44 4.74
CA ILE A 338 25.98 26.21 3.89
C ILE A 338 27.21 26.78 4.62
N PRO A 339 28.32 26.03 4.75
CA PRO A 339 29.56 26.61 5.25
C PRO A 339 29.96 27.83 4.40
N GLU A 340 30.31 28.95 5.04
CA GLU A 340 30.80 30.14 4.33
C GLU A 340 31.99 29.75 3.45
N VAL A 341 31.86 29.98 2.14
CA VAL A 341 32.94 29.78 1.18
C VAL A 341 33.62 31.14 0.98
N PRO A 342 34.93 31.28 1.23
CA PRO A 342 35.64 32.54 1.02
C PRO A 342 35.48 33.01 -0.43
N GLY A 343 34.85 34.17 -0.64
CA GLY A 343 34.63 34.77 -1.97
C GLY A 343 33.28 34.45 -2.64
N ALA A 344 32.44 33.58 -2.05
CA ALA A 344 31.07 33.38 -2.50
C ALA A 344 30.14 34.37 -1.78
N GLY A 345 29.61 35.34 -2.51
CA GLY A 345 28.41 36.07 -2.05
C GLY A 345 27.16 35.20 -2.24
N ASP A 346 25.98 35.82 -2.17
CA ASP A 346 24.70 35.16 -2.50
C ASP A 346 24.61 34.67 -3.96
N GLU A 347 25.56 35.05 -4.82
CA GLU A 347 25.66 34.66 -6.23
C GLU A 347 26.90 33.81 -6.50
N ILE A 348 26.69 32.67 -7.17
CA ILE A 348 27.72 31.71 -7.56
C ILE A 348 27.81 31.69 -9.10
N PRO A 349 28.86 32.24 -9.73
CA PRO A 349 28.99 32.21 -11.18
C PRO A 349 29.03 30.77 -11.72
N LEU A 350 28.41 30.52 -12.87
CA LEU A 350 28.38 29.18 -13.49
C LEU A 350 29.78 28.65 -13.90
N SER A 351 30.77 29.54 -13.96
CA SER A 351 32.17 29.22 -14.20
C SER A 351 32.88 28.61 -12.98
N HIS A 352 32.31 28.74 -11.78
CA HIS A 352 32.86 28.12 -10.57
C HIS A 352 32.30 26.71 -10.44
N SER A 353 33.17 25.70 -10.37
CA SER A 353 32.70 24.32 -10.26
C SER A 353 32.32 23.97 -8.82
N ASN A 354 31.08 23.52 -8.65
CA ASN A 354 30.58 22.87 -7.46
C ASN A 354 29.41 21.96 -7.86
N VAL A 355 28.90 21.16 -6.93
CA VAL A 355 27.83 20.20 -7.24
C VAL A 355 26.58 20.83 -7.86
N MET A 356 26.25 22.09 -7.53
CA MET A 356 25.09 22.79 -8.11
C MET A 356 25.37 23.29 -9.54
N THR A 357 26.50 23.98 -9.75
CA THR A 357 26.85 24.50 -11.08
C THR A 357 27.15 23.38 -12.06
N MET A 358 27.81 22.30 -11.61
CA MET A 358 28.02 21.08 -12.39
C MET A 358 26.69 20.43 -12.78
N ALA A 359 25.74 20.32 -11.84
CA ALA A 359 24.41 19.78 -12.13
C ALA A 359 23.66 20.61 -13.18
N VAL A 360 23.72 21.94 -13.07
CA VAL A 360 23.10 22.87 -14.04
C VAL A 360 23.75 22.80 -15.41
N ASN A 361 25.08 22.85 -15.46
CA ASN A 361 25.86 22.82 -16.70
C ASN A 361 25.70 21.49 -17.45
N SER A 362 25.73 20.37 -16.72
CA SER A 362 25.56 19.03 -17.30
C SER A 362 24.10 18.65 -17.54
N ARG A 363 23.15 19.35 -16.89
CA ARG A 363 21.73 18.99 -16.80
C ARG A 363 21.51 17.56 -16.29
N ARG A 364 22.39 17.08 -15.41
CA ARG A 364 22.31 15.77 -14.79
C ARG A 364 22.57 15.87 -13.30
N PRO A 365 22.04 14.95 -12.49
CA PRO A 365 22.42 14.81 -11.09
C PRO A 365 23.93 14.60 -10.93
N VAL A 366 24.48 15.20 -9.89
CA VAL A 366 25.87 15.04 -9.45
C VAL A 366 25.85 14.43 -8.06
N PHE A 367 26.44 13.25 -7.92
CA PHE A 367 26.54 12.54 -6.64
C PHE A 367 28.02 12.43 -6.26
N ALA A 368 28.38 12.99 -5.11
CA ALA A 368 29.70 12.87 -4.53
C ALA A 368 29.61 12.17 -3.18
N GLU A 369 29.97 10.89 -3.14
CA GLU A 369 29.77 10.02 -1.96
C GLU A 369 30.82 10.23 -0.86
N SER A 370 31.94 10.89 -1.20
CA SER A 370 33.06 11.19 -0.31
C SER A 370 33.79 12.47 -0.74
N PRO A 371 34.62 13.08 0.15
CA PRO A 371 35.50 14.19 -0.21
C PRO A 371 36.42 13.89 -1.40
N GLU A 372 36.94 12.67 -1.50
CA GLU A 372 37.80 12.22 -2.58
C GLU A 372 37.04 12.11 -3.90
N SER A 373 35.79 11.61 -3.85
CA SER A 373 34.89 11.57 -5.02
C SER A 373 34.57 12.98 -5.53
N LEU A 374 34.32 13.94 -4.63
CA LEU A 374 34.08 15.32 -5.02
C LEU A 374 35.33 15.94 -5.66
N LYS A 375 36.51 15.73 -5.06
CA LYS A 375 37.78 16.21 -5.60
C LYS A 375 38.02 15.70 -7.03
N ALA A 376 37.81 14.40 -7.28
CA ALA A 376 37.97 13.81 -8.60
C ALA A 376 37.05 14.47 -9.65
N GLN A 377 35.77 14.67 -9.30
CA GLN A 377 34.79 15.29 -10.18
C GLN A 377 35.10 16.77 -10.47
N LEU A 378 35.62 17.53 -9.50
CA LEU A 378 36.00 18.92 -9.69
C LEU A 378 37.27 19.07 -10.54
N LEU A 379 38.24 18.15 -10.40
CA LEU A 379 39.41 18.10 -11.29
C LEU A 379 39.01 17.79 -12.74
N GLU A 380 38.06 16.87 -12.95
CA GLU A 380 37.50 16.60 -14.28
C GLU A 380 36.78 17.81 -14.87
N ALA A 381 36.20 18.67 -14.03
CA ALA A 381 35.57 19.94 -14.44
C ALA A 381 36.57 21.06 -14.75
N GLY A 382 37.87 20.88 -14.46
CA GLY A 382 38.94 21.81 -14.81
C GLY A 382 39.39 22.78 -13.72
N ASP A 383 39.03 22.53 -12.45
CA ASP A 383 39.44 23.37 -11.31
C ASP A 383 40.87 23.06 -10.83
N ASP A 384 41.54 24.06 -10.21
CA ASP A 384 42.90 23.94 -9.67
C ASP A 384 42.95 23.17 -8.33
N GLU A 385 43.85 22.19 -8.25
CA GLU A 385 43.95 21.24 -7.13
C GLU A 385 44.24 21.91 -5.76
N GLU A 386 45.03 22.98 -5.73
CA GLU A 386 45.37 23.71 -4.49
C GLU A 386 44.18 24.50 -3.92
N VAL A 387 43.31 25.05 -4.78
CA VAL A 387 42.10 25.79 -4.37
C VAL A 387 41.03 24.80 -3.85
N LEU A 388 40.91 23.65 -4.50
CA LEU A 388 39.98 22.57 -4.16
C LEU A 388 40.30 21.91 -2.81
N ALA A 389 41.59 21.73 -2.49
CA ALA A 389 42.04 21.17 -1.22
C ALA A 389 41.64 22.06 -0.03
N GLY A 390 41.60 23.38 -0.22
CA GLY A 390 41.07 24.33 0.77
C GLY A 390 39.59 24.11 1.04
N PHE A 391 38.74 24.16 0.01
CA PHE A 391 37.29 24.05 0.15
C PHE A 391 36.82 22.75 0.84
N ILE A 392 37.37 21.60 0.41
CA ILE A 392 36.97 20.28 0.92
C ILE A 392 37.44 20.06 2.37
N SER A 393 38.53 20.72 2.79
CA SER A 393 39.13 20.51 4.12
C SER A 393 38.57 21.41 5.22
N HIS A 394 37.89 22.52 4.89
CA HIS A 394 37.37 23.49 5.87
C HIS A 394 35.94 23.20 6.34
N GLY A 395 35.25 22.21 5.74
CA GLY A 395 33.90 21.80 6.10
C GLY A 395 33.82 20.48 6.88
N ASP A 396 32.73 20.29 7.63
CA ASP A 396 32.33 19.02 8.25
C ASP A 396 31.59 18.09 7.27
N GLU A 397 31.26 18.58 6.08
CA GLU A 397 30.57 17.82 5.04
C GLU A 397 31.48 16.74 4.43
N ARG A 398 30.89 15.58 4.15
CA ARG A 398 31.57 14.37 3.68
C ARG A 398 30.87 13.74 2.48
N ALA A 399 29.64 14.14 2.14
CA ALA A 399 28.99 13.74 0.89
C ALA A 399 28.04 14.84 0.41
N TRP A 400 27.82 14.92 -0.90
CA TRP A 400 27.03 15.95 -1.54
C TRP A 400 26.18 15.39 -2.68
N VAL A 401 25.01 15.99 -2.85
CA VAL A 401 24.10 15.74 -3.96
C VAL A 401 23.75 17.08 -4.59
N GLY A 402 24.03 17.23 -5.88
CA GLY A 402 23.58 18.35 -6.70
C GLY A 402 22.51 17.87 -7.70
N LEU A 403 21.33 18.48 -7.70
CA LEU A 403 20.25 18.12 -8.61
C LEU A 403 19.86 19.34 -9.45
N PRO A 404 19.81 19.23 -10.78
CA PRO A 404 19.34 20.32 -11.61
C PRO A 404 17.81 20.43 -11.50
N LEU A 405 17.32 21.65 -11.32
CA LEU A 405 15.89 21.96 -11.44
C LEU A 405 15.57 22.15 -12.92
N LEU A 406 15.07 21.10 -13.57
CA LEU A 406 14.76 21.12 -15.00
C LEU A 406 13.25 21.25 -15.24
N ALA A 407 12.85 22.29 -15.98
CA ALA A 407 11.50 22.43 -16.50
C ALA A 407 11.54 22.50 -18.03
N ALA A 408 10.79 21.62 -18.69
CA ALA A 408 10.81 21.46 -20.15
C ALA A 408 12.24 21.36 -20.75
N GLY A 409 13.17 20.75 -20.02
CA GLY A 409 14.58 20.60 -20.43
C GLY A 409 15.47 21.83 -20.21
N ARG A 410 14.91 22.96 -19.75
CA ARG A 410 15.65 24.16 -19.35
C ARG A 410 16.01 24.10 -17.86
N ALA A 411 17.25 24.44 -17.52
CA ALA A 411 17.66 24.59 -16.12
C ALA A 411 17.10 25.89 -15.54
N LEU A 412 16.38 25.77 -14.42
CA LEU A 412 15.88 26.88 -13.61
C LEU A 412 16.80 27.19 -12.43
N GLY A 413 17.68 26.26 -12.07
CA GLY A 413 18.48 26.32 -10.86
C GLY A 413 18.98 24.94 -10.44
N ALA A 414 19.38 24.81 -9.18
CA ALA A 414 19.80 23.55 -8.60
C ALA A 414 19.39 23.42 -7.13
N LEU A 415 19.21 22.16 -6.72
CA LEU A 415 19.13 21.74 -5.33
C LEU A 415 20.47 21.17 -4.90
N ARG A 416 20.78 21.37 -3.63
CA ARG A 416 21.93 20.79 -2.98
C ARG A 416 21.50 20.13 -1.68
N PHE A 417 21.95 18.90 -1.47
CA PHE A 417 21.93 18.24 -0.17
C PHE A 417 23.36 17.89 0.24
N SER A 418 23.67 18.00 1.52
CA SER A 418 24.96 17.55 2.06
C SER A 418 24.81 16.79 3.37
N PHE A 419 25.81 15.95 3.63
CA PHE A 419 25.87 15.03 4.76
C PHE A 419 27.22 15.17 5.46
N THR A 420 27.24 15.06 6.78
CA THR A 420 28.42 15.09 7.67
C THR A 420 29.15 13.76 7.75
N ARG A 421 28.61 12.72 7.09
CA ARG A 421 29.20 11.39 6.97
C ARG A 421 29.23 10.95 5.50
N PRO A 422 30.21 10.12 5.09
CA PRO A 422 30.19 9.50 3.77
C PRO A 422 28.87 8.75 3.57
N GLN A 423 28.27 8.92 2.40
CA GLN A 423 26.94 8.39 2.10
C GLN A 423 26.92 7.92 0.65
N LYS A 424 26.68 6.61 0.46
CA LYS A 424 26.44 6.06 -0.87
C LYS A 424 24.99 6.30 -1.27
N ILE A 425 24.79 6.72 -2.52
CA ILE A 425 23.45 6.93 -3.07
C ILE A 425 23.12 5.74 -3.95
N SER A 426 22.11 4.97 -3.57
CA SER A 426 21.66 3.83 -4.37
C SER A 426 21.05 4.32 -5.69
N GLN A 427 21.00 3.46 -6.71
CA GLN A 427 20.33 3.79 -7.97
C GLN A 427 18.85 4.15 -7.74
N GLU A 428 18.19 3.47 -6.80
CA GLU A 428 16.79 3.73 -6.45
C GLU A 428 16.60 5.10 -5.78
N ASP A 429 17.51 5.49 -4.89
CA ASP A 429 17.50 6.81 -4.25
C ASP A 429 17.80 7.91 -5.27
N GLY A 430 18.69 7.64 -6.24
CA GLY A 430 18.95 8.54 -7.37
C GLY A 430 17.68 8.84 -8.17
N VAL A 431 16.91 7.82 -8.54
CA VAL A 431 15.62 8.00 -9.24
C VAL A 431 14.61 8.79 -8.40
N PHE A 432 14.54 8.53 -7.09
CA PHE A 432 13.68 9.30 -6.18
C PHE A 432 14.08 10.78 -6.13
N LEU A 433 15.37 11.07 -6.00
CA LEU A 433 15.92 12.42 -5.95
C LEU A 433 15.68 13.18 -7.26
N GLU A 434 15.85 12.53 -8.40
CA GLU A 434 15.53 13.09 -9.71
C GLU A 434 14.03 13.43 -9.81
N ALA A 435 13.15 12.53 -9.38
CA ALA A 435 11.72 12.78 -9.37
C ALA A 435 11.35 13.95 -8.45
N LEU A 436 11.96 14.02 -7.26
CA LEU A 436 11.79 15.15 -6.33
C LEU A 436 12.26 16.46 -6.95
N ALA A 437 13.44 16.49 -7.58
CA ALA A 437 13.95 17.67 -8.27
C ALA A 437 13.04 18.12 -9.42
N GLY A 438 12.43 17.17 -10.15
CA GLY A 438 11.41 17.45 -11.15
C GLY A 438 10.17 18.13 -10.57
N GLN A 439 9.64 17.64 -9.44
CA GLN A 439 8.50 18.28 -8.76
C GLN A 439 8.88 19.67 -8.24
N CYS A 440 10.08 19.82 -7.68
CA CYS A 440 10.59 21.10 -7.21
C CYS A 440 10.73 22.10 -8.37
N ALA A 441 11.21 21.66 -9.54
CA ALA A 441 11.37 22.51 -10.71
C ALA A 441 10.03 23.07 -11.19
N LEU A 442 8.98 22.21 -11.24
CA LEU A 442 7.62 22.64 -11.58
C LEU A 442 7.07 23.65 -10.56
N ALA A 443 7.27 23.39 -9.26
CA ALA A 443 6.82 24.27 -8.20
C ALA A 443 7.53 25.64 -8.25
N VAL A 444 8.85 25.65 -8.43
CA VAL A 444 9.65 26.87 -8.61
C VAL A 444 9.23 27.64 -9.85
N GLU A 445 9.00 26.98 -10.99
CA GLU A 445 8.55 27.64 -12.21
C GLU A 445 7.19 28.32 -12.01
N ARG A 446 6.23 27.60 -11.42
CA ARG A 446 4.91 28.13 -11.10
C ARG A 446 4.99 29.34 -10.16
N ALA A 447 5.75 29.21 -9.07
CA ALA A 447 5.93 30.29 -8.10
C ALA A 447 6.60 31.53 -8.72
N THR A 448 7.63 31.33 -9.54
CA THR A 448 8.32 32.42 -10.26
C THR A 448 7.38 33.13 -11.24
N LEU A 449 6.56 32.39 -11.98
CA LEU A 449 5.56 32.96 -12.88
C LEU A 449 4.50 33.76 -12.10
N PHE A 450 3.98 33.20 -11.01
CA PHE A 450 3.02 33.86 -10.15
C PHE A 450 3.57 35.17 -9.57
N GLU A 451 4.77 35.15 -9.00
CA GLU A 451 5.42 36.35 -8.45
C GLU A 451 5.69 37.41 -9.53
N ARG A 452 6.08 36.99 -10.75
CA ARG A 452 6.30 37.91 -11.87
C ARG A 452 4.99 38.58 -12.32
N GLU A 453 3.93 37.80 -12.45
CA GLU A 453 2.61 38.31 -12.80
C GLU A 453 2.10 39.28 -11.73
N HIS A 454 2.17 38.87 -10.45
CA HIS A 454 1.77 39.70 -9.32
C HIS A 454 2.54 41.03 -9.29
N ARG A 455 3.88 41.00 -9.41
CA ARG A 455 4.71 42.21 -9.47
C ARG A 455 4.35 43.12 -10.64
N THR A 456 4.04 42.53 -11.80
CA THR A 456 3.63 43.29 -13.00
C THR A 456 2.30 43.99 -12.75
N ALA A 457 1.33 43.27 -12.20
CA ALA A 457 0.02 43.82 -11.85
C ALA A 457 0.13 44.93 -10.80
N GLU A 458 0.95 44.73 -9.77
CA GLU A 458 1.16 45.69 -8.67
C GLU A 458 1.80 46.97 -9.18
N THR A 459 2.84 46.82 -10.01
CA THR A 459 3.51 47.96 -10.65
C THR A 459 2.54 48.73 -11.54
N LEU A 460 1.73 48.03 -12.33
CA LEU A 460 0.72 48.65 -13.20
C LEU A 460 -0.33 49.40 -12.38
N GLN A 461 -0.95 48.74 -11.40
CA GLN A 461 -1.97 49.34 -10.52
C GLN A 461 -1.42 50.60 -9.83
N ARG A 462 -0.23 50.51 -9.21
CA ARG A 462 0.42 51.63 -8.54
C ARG A 462 0.72 52.79 -9.50
N SER A 463 1.09 52.50 -10.74
CA SER A 463 1.32 53.53 -11.77
C SER A 463 0.04 54.20 -12.28
N LEU A 464 -1.11 53.51 -12.13
CA LEU A 464 -2.42 53.99 -12.57
C LEU A 464 -3.16 54.75 -11.47
N LEU A 465 -2.75 54.65 -10.20
CA LEU A 465 -3.31 55.45 -9.11
C LEU A 465 -2.74 56.88 -9.12
N PRO A 466 -3.45 57.88 -8.57
CA PRO A 466 -2.95 59.24 -8.48
C PRO A 466 -1.78 59.35 -7.49
N ASP A 467 -0.65 59.92 -7.92
CA ASP A 467 0.52 60.20 -7.06
C ASP A 467 0.18 61.11 -5.87
N ARG A 468 -0.72 62.08 -6.09
CA ARG A 468 -1.18 63.04 -5.08
C ARG A 468 -2.59 63.54 -5.41
N LEU A 469 -3.37 63.81 -4.37
CA LEU A 469 -4.65 64.50 -4.49
C LEU A 469 -4.43 66.01 -4.73
N PRO A 470 -5.36 66.72 -5.39
CA PRO A 470 -5.27 68.15 -5.59
C PRO A 470 -5.41 68.91 -4.27
N VAL A 471 -4.69 70.02 -4.14
CA VAL A 471 -4.85 70.96 -3.01
C VAL A 471 -5.89 72.00 -3.41
N VAL A 472 -7.02 72.04 -2.70
CA VAL A 472 -8.17 72.90 -3.03
C VAL A 472 -8.54 73.77 -1.83
N LYS A 473 -8.67 75.09 -2.01
CA LYS A 473 -9.08 75.98 -0.91
C LYS A 473 -10.50 75.61 -0.48
N GLY A 474 -10.71 75.40 0.82
CA GLY A 474 -12.02 75.06 1.39
C GLY A 474 -12.37 73.57 1.39
N LEU A 475 -11.46 72.68 0.99
CA LEU A 475 -11.58 71.23 1.11
C LEU A 475 -10.27 70.61 1.59
N VAL A 476 -10.37 69.59 2.43
CA VAL A 476 -9.24 68.73 2.80
C VAL A 476 -9.54 67.34 2.26
N LEU A 477 -8.70 66.87 1.33
CA LEU A 477 -8.81 65.55 0.74
C LEU A 477 -7.76 64.63 1.34
N ALA A 478 -8.16 63.44 1.76
CA ALA A 478 -7.26 62.39 2.23
C ALA A 478 -7.60 61.07 1.53
N GLN A 479 -6.60 60.21 1.34
CA GLN A 479 -6.82 58.87 0.80
C GLN A 479 -6.09 57.85 1.65
N ARG A 480 -6.58 56.61 1.62
CA ARG A 480 -5.89 55.45 2.11
C ARG A 480 -6.08 54.28 1.14
N PHE A 481 -4.97 53.81 0.59
CA PHE A 481 -4.92 52.59 -0.20
C PHE A 481 -4.11 51.53 0.55
N ARG A 482 -4.63 50.31 0.64
CA ARG A 482 -3.96 49.18 1.28
C ARG A 482 -4.21 47.94 0.43
N SER A 483 -3.15 47.46 -0.23
CA SER A 483 -3.20 46.22 -0.99
C SER A 483 -3.50 45.03 -0.09
N GLY A 484 -4.15 44.01 -0.65
CA GLY A 484 -4.34 42.71 -0.02
C GLY A 484 -3.02 42.03 0.38
N SER A 485 -3.13 40.94 1.13
CA SER A 485 -1.98 40.13 1.57
C SER A 485 -1.04 39.79 0.40
N ARG A 486 0.27 39.61 0.67
CA ARG A 486 1.32 39.31 -0.34
C ARG A 486 1.03 38.10 -1.25
N HIS A 487 0.11 37.23 -0.85
CA HIS A 487 -0.28 36.01 -1.57
C HIS A 487 -1.53 36.20 -2.44
N VAL A 488 -2.15 37.37 -2.42
CA VAL A 488 -3.38 37.68 -3.15
C VAL A 488 -3.02 38.39 -4.45
N GLN A 489 -3.67 38.05 -5.56
CA GLN A 489 -3.51 38.80 -6.81
C GLN A 489 -4.07 40.22 -6.66
N VAL A 490 -3.37 41.20 -7.22
CA VAL A 490 -3.70 42.64 -7.19
C VAL A 490 -5.14 42.91 -7.63
N GLY A 491 -5.89 43.70 -6.87
CA GLY A 491 -7.30 43.99 -7.12
C GLY A 491 -7.56 45.10 -8.15
N GLY A 492 -8.84 45.33 -8.44
CA GLY A 492 -9.30 46.37 -9.36
C GLY A 492 -9.60 47.72 -8.70
N ASP A 493 -9.50 47.78 -7.37
CA ASP A 493 -9.75 48.94 -6.51
C ASP A 493 -8.96 50.20 -6.89
N TRP A 494 -9.65 51.34 -6.91
CA TRP A 494 -9.02 52.63 -7.21
C TRP A 494 -9.78 53.85 -6.71
N TYR A 495 -9.05 54.97 -6.67
CA TYR A 495 -9.61 56.29 -6.40
C TYR A 495 -9.04 57.35 -7.35
N ASP A 496 -9.75 58.45 -7.50
CA ASP A 496 -9.24 59.66 -8.14
C ASP A 496 -9.94 60.90 -7.56
N ALA A 497 -9.25 62.04 -7.56
CA ALA A 497 -9.87 63.32 -7.28
C ALA A 497 -9.19 64.42 -8.10
N PHE A 498 -9.99 65.31 -8.67
CA PHE A 498 -9.48 66.38 -9.53
C PHE A 498 -10.43 67.58 -9.58
N VAL A 499 -9.86 68.74 -9.90
CA VAL A 499 -10.60 70.00 -10.03
C VAL A 499 -11.19 70.09 -11.44
N LEU A 500 -12.49 70.38 -11.52
CA LEU A 500 -13.24 70.62 -12.74
C LEU A 500 -13.04 72.06 -13.24
N GLN A 501 -13.44 72.33 -14.48
CA GLN A 501 -13.23 73.66 -15.11
C GLN A 501 -13.94 74.81 -14.37
N ASP A 502 -15.02 74.51 -13.64
CA ASP A 502 -15.80 75.48 -12.87
C ASP A 502 -15.34 75.62 -11.41
N GLY A 503 -14.23 74.97 -11.03
CA GLY A 503 -13.68 75.02 -9.68
C GLY A 503 -14.20 73.94 -8.74
N ARG A 504 -15.24 73.19 -9.13
CA ARG A 504 -15.75 72.05 -8.35
C ARG A 504 -14.73 70.91 -8.29
N VAL A 505 -14.85 70.06 -7.28
CA VAL A 505 -14.00 68.87 -7.13
C VAL A 505 -14.80 67.63 -7.49
N ALA A 506 -14.30 66.88 -8.47
CA ALA A 506 -14.73 65.52 -8.72
C ALA A 506 -13.95 64.56 -7.81
N ALA A 507 -14.64 63.62 -7.18
CA ALA A 507 -14.09 62.58 -6.33
C ALA A 507 -14.72 61.25 -6.70
N VAL A 508 -13.90 60.21 -6.79
CA VAL A 508 -14.34 58.90 -7.23
C VAL A 508 -13.66 57.80 -6.44
N VAL A 509 -14.41 56.74 -6.18
CA VAL A 509 -13.90 55.42 -5.79
C VAL A 509 -14.58 54.41 -6.69
N GLY A 510 -13.85 53.42 -7.15
CA GLY A 510 -14.39 52.34 -7.95
C GLY A 510 -13.63 51.05 -7.73
N ASP A 511 -14.28 49.97 -8.14
CA ASP A 511 -13.72 48.63 -8.12
C ASP A 511 -14.05 47.92 -9.44
N VAL A 512 -13.07 47.21 -9.97
CA VAL A 512 -13.18 46.37 -11.16
C VAL A 512 -13.02 44.92 -10.72
N MET A 513 -14.12 44.16 -10.81
CA MET A 513 -14.14 42.75 -10.47
C MET A 513 -13.08 41.98 -11.25
N GLY A 514 -12.30 41.20 -10.50
CA GLY A 514 -11.21 40.39 -11.02
C GLY A 514 -9.91 40.71 -10.30
N LYS A 515 -8.84 40.01 -10.70
CA LYS A 515 -7.52 40.20 -10.10
C LYS A 515 -6.42 40.17 -11.15
N GLY A 516 -5.23 40.64 -10.78
CA GLY A 516 -4.04 40.66 -11.60
C GLY A 516 -4.04 41.74 -12.69
N VAL A 517 -3.26 41.50 -13.76
CA VAL A 517 -2.98 42.51 -14.79
C VAL A 517 -4.25 42.96 -15.53
N LYS A 518 -5.21 42.05 -15.75
CA LYS A 518 -6.47 42.36 -16.44
C LYS A 518 -7.32 43.37 -15.66
N ALA A 519 -7.46 43.18 -14.35
CA ALA A 519 -8.21 44.09 -13.46
C ALA A 519 -7.55 45.48 -13.41
N ALA A 520 -6.22 45.53 -13.21
CA ALA A 520 -5.46 46.79 -13.23
C ALA A 520 -5.59 47.52 -14.59
N ALA A 521 -5.56 46.80 -15.71
CA ALA A 521 -5.76 47.40 -17.03
C ALA A 521 -7.19 47.94 -17.23
N GLY A 522 -8.22 47.21 -16.78
CA GLY A 522 -9.62 47.67 -16.79
C GLY A 522 -9.83 48.91 -15.93
N MET A 523 -9.28 48.90 -14.71
CA MET A 523 -9.26 50.06 -13.81
C MET A 523 -8.66 51.29 -14.48
N GLY A 524 -7.50 51.14 -15.13
CA GLY A 524 -6.85 52.23 -15.86
C GLY A 524 -7.69 52.77 -17.02
N ARG A 525 -8.41 51.91 -17.75
CA ARG A 525 -9.34 52.33 -18.82
C ARG A 525 -10.50 53.12 -18.26
N ILE A 526 -11.22 52.56 -17.28
CA ILE A 526 -12.40 53.19 -16.67
C ILE A 526 -12.04 54.50 -15.99
N ARG A 527 -10.95 54.55 -15.21
CA ARG A 527 -10.46 55.78 -14.56
C ARG A 527 -10.20 56.89 -15.56
N ASN A 528 -9.47 56.61 -16.64
CA ASN A 528 -9.13 57.62 -17.63
C ASN A 528 -10.35 58.05 -18.47
N ALA A 529 -11.23 57.11 -18.83
CA ALA A 529 -12.49 57.42 -19.50
C ALA A 529 -13.40 58.29 -18.62
N MET A 530 -13.54 57.94 -17.34
CA MET A 530 -14.30 58.72 -16.35
C MET A 530 -13.75 60.14 -16.29
N ARG A 531 -12.44 60.31 -16.16
CA ARG A 531 -11.79 61.62 -16.08
C ARG A 531 -12.04 62.45 -17.34
N ALA A 532 -11.93 61.86 -18.53
CA ALA A 532 -12.20 62.55 -19.79
C ALA A 532 -13.67 62.98 -19.93
N LEU A 533 -14.60 62.11 -19.54
CA LEU A 533 -16.04 62.39 -19.53
C LEU A 533 -16.38 63.50 -18.53
N ALA A 534 -15.84 63.42 -17.32
CA ALA A 534 -16.04 64.40 -16.26
C ALA A 534 -15.54 65.80 -16.64
N LEU A 535 -14.41 65.90 -17.35
CA LEU A 535 -13.89 67.18 -17.84
C LEU A 535 -14.76 67.81 -18.95
N THR A 536 -15.58 67.01 -19.62
CA THR A 536 -16.43 67.47 -20.74
C THR A 536 -17.88 67.72 -20.30
N ASN A 537 -18.44 66.82 -19.51
CA ASN A 537 -19.80 66.88 -18.99
C ASN A 537 -19.83 66.36 -17.54
N PRO A 538 -19.51 67.22 -16.56
CA PRO A 538 -19.31 66.81 -15.16
C PRO A 538 -20.47 66.17 -14.40
N PRO A 539 -21.78 66.40 -14.70
CA PRO A 539 -22.88 65.85 -13.91
C PRO A 539 -22.79 64.33 -13.72
N PRO A 540 -22.90 63.81 -12.47
CA PRO A 540 -22.68 62.40 -12.17
C PRO A 540 -23.47 61.40 -13.02
N ALA A 541 -24.76 61.63 -13.25
CA ALA A 541 -25.56 60.71 -14.07
C ALA A 541 -25.07 60.65 -15.52
N ALA A 542 -24.59 61.78 -16.06
CA ALA A 542 -24.08 61.85 -17.43
C ALA A 542 -22.73 61.16 -17.58
N VAL A 543 -21.83 61.31 -16.60
CA VAL A 543 -20.54 60.60 -16.56
C VAL A 543 -20.77 59.10 -16.52
N LEU A 544 -21.63 58.59 -15.62
CA LEU A 544 -21.92 57.16 -15.55
C LEU A 544 -22.56 56.63 -16.84
N THR A 545 -23.48 57.38 -17.46
CA THR A 545 -24.09 56.99 -18.75
C THR A 545 -23.05 56.93 -19.87
N GLY A 546 -22.06 57.82 -19.85
CA GLY A 546 -20.94 57.77 -20.78
C GLY A 546 -20.04 56.56 -20.50
N LEU A 547 -19.79 56.23 -19.24
CA LEU A 547 -19.01 55.07 -18.85
C LEU A 547 -19.69 53.75 -19.23
N ASP A 548 -21.01 53.63 -19.15
CA ASP A 548 -21.74 52.45 -19.63
C ASP A 548 -21.43 52.18 -21.11
N ARG A 549 -21.42 53.22 -21.95
CA ARG A 549 -21.11 53.09 -23.38
C ARG A 549 -19.65 52.70 -23.62
N VAL A 550 -18.73 53.20 -22.80
CA VAL A 550 -17.32 52.80 -22.88
C VAL A 550 -17.19 51.35 -22.48
N PHE A 551 -17.81 50.95 -21.38
CA PHE A 551 -17.81 49.59 -20.86
C PHE A 551 -18.36 48.59 -21.89
N GLU A 552 -19.54 48.86 -22.46
CA GLU A 552 -20.16 48.05 -23.54
C GLU A 552 -19.27 47.93 -24.79
N ALA A 553 -18.42 48.93 -25.06
CA ALA A 553 -17.57 48.95 -26.24
C ALA A 553 -16.19 48.30 -26.02
N THR A 554 -15.70 48.19 -24.78
CA THR A 554 -14.31 47.79 -24.50
C THR A 554 -14.15 46.56 -23.62
N GLU A 555 -15.13 46.21 -22.78
CA GLU A 555 -14.97 45.14 -21.81
C GLU A 555 -15.54 43.80 -22.27
N GLU A 556 -14.93 42.71 -21.79
CA GLU A 556 -15.40 41.33 -22.00
C GLU A 556 -16.68 41.08 -21.17
N GLU A 557 -17.57 40.20 -21.63
CA GLU A 557 -18.88 39.92 -20.99
C GLU A 557 -18.80 39.48 -19.50
N GLU A 558 -17.62 39.10 -19.02
CA GLU A 558 -17.38 38.58 -17.67
C GLU A 558 -16.90 39.62 -16.65
N GLN A 559 -16.66 40.88 -17.04
CA GLN A 559 -16.25 41.93 -16.10
C GLN A 559 -17.45 42.61 -15.44
N VAL A 560 -17.28 42.99 -14.16
CA VAL A 560 -18.23 43.80 -13.41
C VAL A 560 -17.45 44.97 -12.82
N THR A 561 -17.95 46.19 -12.94
CA THR A 561 -17.30 47.36 -12.36
C THR A 561 -18.30 48.15 -11.53
N THR A 562 -17.94 48.42 -10.28
CA THR A 562 -18.67 49.31 -9.41
C THR A 562 -17.97 50.65 -9.29
N LEU A 563 -18.76 51.72 -9.12
CA LEU A 563 -18.21 53.08 -9.07
C LEU A 563 -19.12 54.03 -8.31
N ALA A 564 -18.54 54.88 -7.45
CA ALA A 564 -19.19 56.04 -6.86
C ALA A 564 -18.49 57.31 -7.36
N TYR A 565 -19.25 58.20 -8.01
CA TYR A 565 -18.74 59.47 -8.54
C TYR A 565 -19.50 60.65 -7.95
N MET A 566 -18.74 61.54 -7.32
CA MET A 566 -19.25 62.72 -6.63
C MET A 566 -18.63 63.98 -7.21
N VAL A 567 -19.44 65.04 -7.33
CA VAL A 567 -18.98 66.39 -7.64
C VAL A 567 -19.39 67.29 -6.48
N VAL A 568 -18.42 67.98 -5.86
CA VAL A 568 -18.62 68.83 -4.68
C VAL A 568 -18.10 70.24 -4.94
N GLU A 569 -18.89 71.23 -4.56
CA GLU A 569 -18.49 72.64 -4.54
C GLU A 569 -17.60 72.92 -3.33
N PRO A 570 -16.37 73.41 -3.54
CA PRO A 570 -15.51 73.85 -2.45
C PRO A 570 -16.21 74.89 -1.57
N VAL A 571 -15.87 74.94 -0.28
CA VAL A 571 -16.44 75.88 0.71
C VAL A 571 -17.87 75.54 1.16
N THR A 572 -18.83 75.37 0.26
CA THR A 572 -20.22 75.09 0.67
C THR A 572 -20.44 73.62 1.01
N GLY A 573 -19.68 72.73 0.37
CA GLY A 573 -19.87 71.29 0.48
C GLY A 573 -21.12 70.78 -0.24
N GLU A 574 -21.81 71.62 -1.00
CA GLU A 574 -22.93 71.18 -1.83
C GLU A 574 -22.43 70.36 -3.01
N GLY A 575 -23.09 69.23 -3.28
CA GLY A 575 -22.66 68.35 -4.35
C GLY A 575 -23.76 67.45 -4.88
N THR A 576 -23.35 66.63 -5.84
CA THR A 576 -24.15 65.59 -6.46
C THR A 576 -23.37 64.29 -6.52
N LEU A 577 -24.04 63.18 -6.30
CA LEU A 577 -23.47 61.82 -6.28
C LEU A 577 -24.25 60.94 -7.27
N ALA A 578 -23.55 60.06 -7.99
CA ALA A 578 -24.15 58.91 -8.64
C ALA A 578 -23.32 57.66 -8.34
N MET A 579 -24.00 56.53 -8.20
CA MET A 579 -23.38 55.24 -7.93
C MET A 579 -23.79 54.22 -8.99
N ALA A 580 -22.88 53.30 -9.27
CA ALA A 580 -23.07 52.12 -10.10
C ALA A 580 -22.71 50.89 -9.28
N GLY A 581 -23.65 50.35 -8.49
CA GLY A 581 -23.48 49.16 -7.66
C GLY A 581 -22.51 49.31 -6.47
N HIS A 582 -21.95 50.49 -6.26
CA HIS A 582 -20.92 50.75 -5.24
C HIS A 582 -21.54 50.93 -3.84
N PRO A 583 -20.85 50.53 -2.75
CA PRO A 583 -21.28 50.81 -1.38
C PRO A 583 -21.59 52.29 -1.11
N PRO A 584 -22.61 52.60 -0.28
CA PRO A 584 -23.00 53.98 0.00
C PRO A 584 -21.91 54.72 0.81
N PRO A 585 -21.55 55.96 0.44
CA PRO A 585 -20.61 56.76 1.22
C PRO A 585 -21.09 57.00 2.65
N VAL A 586 -20.15 57.07 3.59
CA VAL A 586 -20.42 57.42 4.99
C VAL A 586 -20.20 58.92 5.18
N LEU A 587 -21.17 59.61 5.76
CA LEU A 587 -21.03 60.99 6.22
C LEU A 587 -20.74 61.01 7.72
N VAL A 588 -19.59 61.56 8.09
CA VAL A 588 -19.12 61.67 9.47
C VAL A 588 -19.27 63.10 9.97
N SER A 589 -19.94 63.26 11.11
CA SER A 589 -20.12 64.55 11.78
C SER A 589 -18.90 64.92 12.64
N PRO A 590 -18.70 66.22 12.95
CA PRO A 590 -17.64 66.64 13.87
C PRO A 590 -17.86 66.12 15.31
N GLN A 591 -19.05 65.61 15.64
CA GLN A 591 -19.34 64.97 16.93
C GLN A 591 -19.02 63.46 16.94
N GLY A 592 -18.51 62.90 15.83
CA GLY A 592 -18.19 61.48 15.72
C GLY A 592 -19.41 60.60 15.43
N THR A 593 -20.51 61.15 14.92
CA THR A 593 -21.63 60.32 14.43
C THR A 593 -21.46 60.03 12.94
N ALA A 594 -21.82 58.82 12.52
CA ALA A 594 -21.75 58.39 11.11
C ALA A 594 -23.12 58.01 10.56
N ILE A 595 -23.42 58.45 9.35
CA ILE A 595 -24.68 58.13 8.65
C ILE A 595 -24.33 57.71 7.22
N LEU A 596 -24.89 56.58 6.78
CA LEU A 596 -24.78 56.14 5.38
C LEU A 596 -25.64 57.02 4.48
N CYS A 597 -25.14 57.31 3.28
CA CYS A 597 -25.90 58.02 2.27
C CYS A 597 -27.17 57.22 1.90
N ASP A 598 -28.34 57.84 2.05
CA ASP A 598 -29.64 57.28 1.66
C ASP A 598 -29.87 57.45 0.14
N ALA A 599 -29.00 56.81 -0.65
CA ALA A 599 -29.08 56.80 -2.10
C ALA A 599 -29.05 55.35 -2.60
N GLU A 600 -29.90 55.01 -3.58
CA GLU A 600 -29.90 53.68 -4.19
C GLU A 600 -28.53 53.43 -4.87
N PRO A 601 -27.83 52.32 -4.59
CA PRO A 601 -26.53 52.00 -5.18
C PRO A 601 -26.55 51.90 -6.72
N GLY A 602 -27.71 51.61 -7.31
CA GLY A 602 -27.85 51.31 -8.73
C GLY A 602 -27.27 49.95 -9.10
N THR A 603 -27.22 49.65 -10.40
CA THR A 603 -26.57 48.44 -10.92
C THR A 603 -25.10 48.71 -11.26
N PRO A 604 -24.22 47.70 -11.35
CA PRO A 604 -22.87 47.87 -11.90
C PRO A 604 -22.86 48.47 -13.31
N LEU A 605 -21.68 48.95 -13.77
CA LEU A 605 -21.50 49.47 -15.13
C LEU A 605 -21.85 48.41 -16.20
N GLY A 606 -22.39 48.85 -17.34
CA GLY A 606 -22.78 47.99 -18.46
C GLY A 606 -24.16 47.34 -18.34
N TRP A 607 -24.83 47.45 -17.20
CA TRP A 607 -26.21 46.96 -17.07
C TRP A 607 -27.19 47.96 -17.71
N PRO A 608 -28.23 47.51 -18.45
CA PRO A 608 -29.16 48.39 -19.15
C PRO A 608 -30.16 49.06 -18.19
N THR A 609 -29.68 50.02 -17.39
CA THR A 609 -30.49 50.82 -16.47
C THR A 609 -30.22 52.32 -16.65
N SER A 610 -31.21 53.14 -16.33
CA SER A 610 -31.02 54.60 -16.35
C SER A 610 -30.24 55.07 -15.14
N ARG A 611 -29.11 55.74 -15.38
CA ARG A 611 -28.28 56.33 -14.34
C ARG A 611 -28.97 57.52 -13.68
N ARG A 612 -29.05 57.51 -12.35
CA ARG A 612 -29.61 58.60 -11.54
C ARG A 612 -28.49 59.31 -10.79
N GLN A 613 -28.75 60.55 -10.41
CA GLN A 613 -27.90 61.30 -9.50
C GLN A 613 -28.73 61.83 -8.35
N PHE A 614 -28.09 61.99 -7.21
CA PHE A 614 -28.68 62.40 -5.95
C PHE A 614 -27.97 63.66 -5.45
N ARG A 615 -28.70 64.54 -4.76
CA ARG A 615 -28.05 65.65 -4.05
C ARG A 615 -27.33 65.07 -2.84
N PHE A 616 -26.06 65.43 -2.68
CA PHE A 616 -25.24 65.00 -1.56
C PHE A 616 -24.52 66.23 -0.99
N VAL A 617 -24.65 66.48 0.31
CA VAL A 617 -24.05 67.65 0.95
C VAL A 617 -23.10 67.16 2.03
N VAL A 618 -21.89 67.74 2.04
CA VAL A 618 -20.91 67.59 3.12
C VAL A 618 -20.93 68.89 3.92
N PRO A 619 -21.69 69.00 5.02
CA PRO A 619 -21.79 70.26 5.73
C PRO A 619 -20.42 70.68 6.31
N PRO A 620 -20.20 71.97 6.58
CA PRO A 620 -18.98 72.42 7.24
C PRO A 620 -18.70 71.64 8.54
N GLY A 621 -17.45 71.23 8.72
CA GLY A 621 -16.97 70.35 9.79
C GLY A 621 -17.21 68.86 9.56
N HIS A 622 -17.92 68.43 8.52
CA HIS A 622 -18.17 67.02 8.21
C HIS A 622 -17.15 66.45 7.24
N THR A 623 -17.03 65.12 7.25
CA THR A 623 -16.19 64.35 6.34
C THR A 623 -17.05 63.31 5.63
N ALA A 624 -17.08 63.32 4.30
CA ALA A 624 -17.62 62.20 3.53
C ALA A 624 -16.50 61.20 3.23
N VAL A 625 -16.77 59.92 3.44
CA VAL A 625 -15.83 58.82 3.19
C VAL A 625 -16.44 57.90 2.13
N LEU A 626 -15.77 57.81 0.98
CA LEU A 626 -16.01 56.82 -0.06
C LEU A 626 -15.02 55.68 0.12
N TYR A 627 -15.43 54.44 -0.09
CA TYR A 627 -14.59 53.27 0.18
C TYR A 627 -15.01 52.08 -0.67
N SER A 628 -14.06 51.21 -1.04
CA SER A 628 -14.36 49.94 -1.69
C SER A 628 -15.03 48.96 -0.73
N ASP A 629 -15.73 47.98 -1.29
CA ASP A 629 -16.40 46.93 -0.52
C ASP A 629 -15.42 46.11 0.34
N GLY A 630 -14.15 45.96 -0.06
CA GLY A 630 -13.10 45.30 0.74
C GLY A 630 -12.91 45.86 2.16
N LEU A 631 -13.35 47.11 2.43
CA LEU A 631 -13.35 47.68 3.79
C LEU A 631 -14.47 47.11 4.67
N VAL A 632 -15.63 46.81 4.07
CA VAL A 632 -16.87 46.45 4.78
C VAL A 632 -17.26 44.98 4.60
N GLU A 633 -16.83 44.32 3.54
CA GLU A 633 -17.12 42.94 3.22
C GLU A 633 -15.88 42.05 3.37
N ASN A 634 -16.05 40.85 3.93
CA ASN A 634 -15.03 39.81 3.95
C ASN A 634 -15.69 38.43 4.01
N ARG A 635 -14.90 37.35 3.95
CA ARG A 635 -15.42 35.96 3.96
C ARG A 635 -16.32 35.59 5.15
N LYS A 636 -16.21 36.30 6.28
CA LYS A 636 -16.98 36.06 7.51
C LYS A 636 -18.06 37.12 7.77
N ARG A 637 -18.00 38.25 7.06
CA ARG A 637 -18.87 39.42 7.26
C ARG A 637 -19.43 39.87 5.92
N GLY A 638 -20.73 39.68 5.73
CA GLY A 638 -21.44 40.21 4.57
C GLY A 638 -21.59 41.73 4.63
N LEU A 639 -21.89 42.33 3.48
CA LEU A 639 -21.94 43.78 3.27
C LEU A 639 -22.80 44.54 4.30
N ASP A 640 -24.05 44.10 4.56
CA ASP A 640 -24.97 44.80 5.48
C ASP A 640 -24.40 44.91 6.91
N ALA A 641 -23.77 43.84 7.41
CA ALA A 641 -23.15 43.82 8.71
C ALA A 641 -21.93 44.76 8.76
N GLY A 642 -21.13 44.79 7.68
CA GLY A 642 -20.01 45.70 7.52
C GLY A 642 -20.41 47.17 7.48
N LEU A 643 -21.50 47.49 6.78
CA LEU A 643 -22.07 48.84 6.70
C LEU A 643 -22.59 49.33 8.06
N ALA A 644 -23.16 48.45 8.88
CA ALA A 644 -23.52 48.79 10.26
C ALA A 644 -22.27 48.99 11.14
N GLU A 645 -21.26 48.14 10.96
CA GLU A 645 -20.03 48.16 11.74
C GLU A 645 -19.20 49.41 11.48
N ILE A 646 -19.04 49.85 10.23
CA ILE A 646 -18.27 51.08 9.92
C ILE A 646 -18.86 52.30 10.62
N CYS A 647 -20.20 52.41 10.70
CA CYS A 647 -20.87 53.46 11.47
C CYS A 647 -20.59 53.36 12.98
N SER A 648 -20.58 52.15 13.53
CA SER A 648 -20.24 51.90 14.95
C SER A 648 -18.78 52.29 15.23
N VAL A 649 -17.85 51.89 14.35
CA VAL A 649 -16.42 52.17 14.48
C VAL A 649 -16.16 53.67 14.47
N VAL A 650 -16.81 54.45 13.60
CA VAL A 650 -16.69 55.92 13.63
C VAL A 650 -17.15 56.49 14.98
N THR A 651 -18.21 55.92 15.58
CA THR A 651 -18.76 56.39 16.87
C THR A 651 -17.80 56.11 18.03
N GLU A 652 -16.94 55.11 17.91
CA GLU A 652 -15.86 54.80 18.86
C GLU A 652 -14.61 55.67 18.68
N ALA A 653 -14.51 56.40 17.56
CA ALA A 653 -13.31 57.16 17.22
C ALA A 653 -13.14 58.38 18.15
N PRO A 654 -11.93 58.62 18.68
CA PRO A 654 -11.64 59.81 19.47
C PRO A 654 -11.89 61.11 18.67
N PRO A 655 -12.27 62.23 19.32
CA PRO A 655 -12.52 63.51 18.62
C PRO A 655 -11.33 64.01 17.79
N GLU A 656 -10.11 63.74 18.25
CA GLU A 656 -8.87 64.07 17.52
C GLU A 656 -8.75 63.30 16.20
N VAL A 657 -9.22 62.04 16.19
CA VAL A 657 -9.26 61.19 14.99
C VAL A 657 -10.32 61.69 14.02
N VAL A 658 -11.53 61.99 14.52
CA VAL A 658 -12.65 62.47 13.70
C VAL A 658 -12.35 63.81 13.02
N SER A 659 -11.62 64.70 13.70
CA SER A 659 -11.28 66.02 13.17
C SER A 659 -10.17 66.02 12.10
N SER A 660 -9.45 64.91 11.93
CA SER A 660 -8.38 64.75 10.94
C SER A 660 -8.76 63.69 9.90
N PRO A 661 -9.00 64.07 8.63
CA PRO A 661 -9.40 63.11 7.59
C PRO A 661 -8.39 61.97 7.40
N HIS A 662 -7.10 62.24 7.55
CA HIS A 662 -6.06 61.21 7.49
C HIS A 662 -6.15 60.21 8.65
N MET A 663 -6.25 60.71 9.88
CA MET A 663 -6.35 59.85 11.05
C MET A 663 -7.65 59.04 11.05
N LEU A 664 -8.75 59.64 10.59
CA LEU A 664 -10.03 58.97 10.43
C LEU A 664 -9.92 57.79 9.46
N LEU A 665 -9.31 57.98 8.29
CA LEU A 665 -9.13 56.90 7.32
C LEU A 665 -8.24 55.77 7.87
N ASP A 666 -7.10 56.10 8.49
CA ASP A 666 -6.23 55.09 9.09
C ASP A 666 -6.95 54.32 10.21
N PHE A 667 -7.69 55.02 11.07
CA PHE A 667 -8.47 54.40 12.14
C PHE A 667 -9.55 53.45 11.60
N LEU A 668 -10.28 53.86 10.56
CA LEU A 668 -11.31 53.02 9.94
C LEU A 668 -10.70 51.77 9.31
N VAL A 669 -9.65 51.93 8.50
CA VAL A 669 -8.98 50.80 7.83
C VAL A 669 -8.41 49.82 8.85
N ASP A 670 -7.75 50.31 9.91
CA ASP A 670 -7.14 49.43 10.91
C ASP A 670 -8.18 48.71 11.77
N ARG A 671 -9.26 49.39 12.19
CA ARG A 671 -10.31 48.79 13.02
C ARG A 671 -11.16 47.80 12.24
N MET A 672 -11.56 48.14 11.02
CA MET A 672 -12.41 47.30 10.18
C MET A 672 -11.71 46.02 9.71
N LEU A 673 -10.37 46.03 9.62
CA LEU A 673 -9.54 44.90 9.22
C LEU A 673 -8.89 44.16 10.41
N SER A 674 -9.12 44.60 11.65
CA SER A 674 -8.49 44.01 12.83
C SER A 674 -8.92 42.55 13.04
N GLY A 675 -7.95 41.64 13.16
CA GLY A 675 -8.19 40.21 13.40
C GLY A 675 -8.53 39.38 12.16
N TYR A 676 -8.37 39.94 10.96
CA TYR A 676 -8.64 39.26 9.69
C TYR A 676 -7.44 39.32 8.74
N GLU A 677 -7.24 38.24 7.98
CA GLU A 677 -6.31 38.22 6.87
C GLU A 677 -6.98 38.90 5.66
N GLN A 678 -6.27 39.84 5.02
CA GLN A 678 -6.85 40.72 4.03
C GLN A 678 -6.82 40.06 2.63
N ASP A 679 -7.99 39.59 2.18
CA ASP A 679 -8.14 38.85 0.91
C ASP A 679 -8.40 39.74 -0.31
N ASP A 680 -8.56 41.05 -0.09
CA ASP A 680 -8.85 42.04 -1.14
C ASP A 680 -8.17 43.39 -0.90
N ASP A 681 -8.08 44.19 -1.94
CA ASP A 681 -7.59 45.56 -1.83
C ASP A 681 -8.60 46.42 -1.05
N VAL A 682 -8.10 47.46 -0.39
CA VAL A 682 -8.93 48.42 0.31
C VAL A 682 -8.55 49.82 -0.13
N THR A 683 -9.55 50.52 -0.65
CA THR A 683 -9.45 51.93 -1.03
C THR A 683 -10.41 52.75 -0.20
N ALA A 684 -9.95 53.87 0.34
CA ALA A 684 -10.80 54.88 0.96
C ALA A 684 -10.37 56.29 0.58
N LEU A 685 -11.35 57.15 0.31
CA LEU A 685 -11.18 58.56 -0.05
C LEU A 685 -12.07 59.41 0.86
N ALA A 686 -11.46 60.35 1.58
CA ALA A 686 -12.15 61.29 2.45
C ALA A 686 -12.19 62.69 1.83
N ILE A 687 -13.37 63.30 1.88
CA ILE A 687 -13.64 64.69 1.49
C ILE A 687 -14.13 65.42 2.72
N HIS A 688 -13.28 66.26 3.30
CA HIS A 688 -13.61 67.05 4.47
C HIS A 688 -13.82 68.51 4.11
N VAL A 689 -14.93 69.07 4.57
CA VAL A 689 -15.21 70.50 4.46
C VAL A 689 -14.86 71.13 5.80
N PRO A 690 -13.79 71.95 5.91
CA PRO A 690 -13.45 72.60 7.16
C PRO A 690 -14.62 73.46 7.69
N PRO A 691 -14.78 73.61 9.01
CA PRO A 691 -15.76 74.53 9.56
C PRO A 691 -15.47 75.95 9.08
N ALA A 692 -16.52 76.71 8.75
CA ALA A 692 -16.37 78.10 8.33
C ALA A 692 -15.69 78.90 9.44
N THR A 693 -14.44 79.31 9.21
CA THR A 693 -13.74 80.22 10.12
C THR A 693 -14.42 81.59 10.06
N LYS A 694 -14.75 82.17 11.21
CA LYS A 694 -15.19 83.58 11.31
C LYS A 694 -14.01 84.50 10.96
N SER A 695 -13.69 84.62 9.69
CA SER A 695 -12.94 85.69 9.00
C SER A 695 -12.35 85.10 7.73
N ASP A 696 -12.97 85.41 6.60
CA ASP A 696 -12.33 85.60 5.29
C ASP A 696 -13.15 86.67 4.55
#